data_AF-A0A2U8HM38-F1
#
_entry.id   AF-A0A2U8HM38-F1
#
_cell.length_a   1.000
_cell.length_b   1.000
_cell.length_c   1.000
_cell.angle_alpha   90.00
_cell.angle_beta   90.00
_cell.angle_gamma   90.00
#
_symmetry.space_group_name_H-M   'P 1'
#
loop_
_entity.id
_entity.type
_entity.pdbx_description
1 polymer ?
#
loop_
_entity_poly.entity_id
_entity_poly.type
_entity_poly.pdbx_seq_one_letter_code
_entity_poly.pdbx_strand_id
1 'polypeptide(L)'
;MFVGVRIGMSPGATTPGAPGDPVPPLPGGSGTVDLSSGASLAFPEGNLEQDLAGSQLALQTTWSAAADGNNLFFPLSADGVTAFFAHLRLPMELRNTSNRFALVSGFSDSSSDFFTLSYFGAAQGTPGLRNRMVAGVRTQTASSLEITEEDFLIVATTGASATQLRLDWYGPDGSRHAGGLSGSFGPVNISSTDGFFTLGANAGVAADPMPADGYPDNVALGWPGEIRACGFVKSGEPGVPIPEAVWQEIATGDDVAAALSGTVPLFLRVFDGTAASLAAPGPGDMTHASTAWPLVASLRPGGSVGRSALSGWLRPDRHADGFVYGIAAGETSREVTLAGTADAALDGQAVRVRLVYEDGTIAVDWTSLGTISGGAFSGTVSVPYGLDRGWIGATQYDLGDGEIVAEDRDRWGVGWKIMPLGQSQLAVHMLKITHRGRKTSNALVSYAHENPRMVNSPASLLPSLHRLGRGWTLSDGASAFADQLAALGVGCPVMILPDAVDGTGPDSLLDDSSGARNWSELSGRLAAFGHDVSCVVMNWATQGWSTRGSVAETLEALIYGTGSYGGTVDHCLNDELRAGWQFGLSPATRHAQGNHEYARQPQIDYANAAGLSVGLPVSDYAITTLDDVHPDGNKTGNITMGARLALLAAQMMGVATPAKPHFTGAMRAGGTIAVSVSLPNGGSLYSPAPTALTGFQVDEGSGWTGAGFTAAINGNAVLLTRDSGAFPAGTQLRYLANGETRNGLDGTDEDRIVSGMLYETWAGDILGLGVPVLGSVSGGAWVSGWSAVT
;
A
#
# COMPACT_ATOMS: atom_id res chain seq x y z
N MET A 1 48.15 -22.44 -17.09
CA MET A 1 48.66 -23.33 -16.04
C MET A 1 49.97 -22.76 -15.53
N PHE A 2 49.96 -21.95 -14.48
CA PHE A 2 51.13 -21.71 -13.62
C PHE A 2 50.63 -21.20 -12.25
N VAL A 3 51.20 -21.83 -11.23
CA VAL A 3 50.87 -21.78 -9.81
C VAL A 3 51.42 -20.50 -9.18
N GLY A 4 50.71 -19.97 -8.19
CA GLY A 4 51.04 -18.73 -7.49
C GLY A 4 52.16 -18.85 -6.46
N VAL A 5 52.64 -17.69 -5.99
CA VAL A 5 53.46 -17.52 -4.79
C VAL A 5 53.07 -16.23 -4.07
N ARG A 6 52.80 -16.36 -2.76
CA ARG A 6 52.60 -15.29 -1.77
C ARG A 6 53.90 -14.51 -1.53
N ILE A 7 53.83 -13.20 -1.33
CA ILE A 7 54.73 -12.46 -0.43
C ILE A 7 53.92 -11.36 0.26
N GLY A 8 53.86 -11.41 1.59
CA GLY A 8 53.48 -10.27 2.43
C GLY A 8 54.72 -9.70 3.10
N MET A 9 54.77 -8.39 3.28
CA MET A 9 55.46 -7.70 4.40
C MET A 9 54.80 -6.34 4.62
N SER A 10 54.35 -6.11 5.86
CA SER A 10 54.15 -4.78 6.47
C SER A 10 55.41 -4.46 7.30
N PRO A 11 55.73 -3.17 7.59
CA PRO A 11 55.21 -2.48 8.78
C PRO A 11 54.93 -0.97 8.49
N GLY A 12 54.24 -0.14 9.26
CA GLY A 12 53.66 -0.18 10.61
C GLY A 12 53.56 1.28 11.07
N ALA A 13 52.38 1.73 11.52
CA ALA A 13 52.21 2.98 12.28
C ALA A 13 50.99 2.83 13.20
N THR A 14 51.27 2.84 14.49
CA THR A 14 50.36 2.66 15.63
C THR A 14 49.61 3.94 15.99
N THR A 15 48.33 3.82 16.36
CA THR A 15 47.62 4.79 17.22
C THR A 15 46.97 4.06 18.41
N PRO A 16 46.84 4.71 19.59
CA PRO A 16 46.64 4.05 20.88
C PRO A 16 45.17 3.77 21.20
N GLY A 17 44.93 2.70 21.98
CA GLY A 17 43.62 2.15 22.29
C GLY A 17 42.79 2.93 23.31
N ALA A 18 41.47 2.77 23.19
CA ALA A 18 40.50 3.03 24.24
C ALA A 18 40.35 1.76 25.13
N PRO A 19 40.15 1.91 26.45
CA PRO A 19 40.00 0.78 27.36
C PRO A 19 38.66 0.09 27.14
N GLY A 20 38.70 -1.23 26.95
CA GLY A 20 37.52 -2.08 26.96
C GLY A 20 37.13 -2.44 28.39
N ASP A 21 35.87 -2.18 28.74
CA ASP A 21 35.24 -2.81 29.89
C ASP A 21 34.69 -4.19 29.47
N PRO A 22 34.91 -5.25 30.26
CA PRO A 22 34.39 -6.57 29.97
C PRO A 22 32.90 -6.63 30.34
N VAL A 23 32.03 -6.69 29.35
CA VAL A 23 30.63 -7.08 29.56
C VAL A 23 30.59 -8.56 29.94
N PRO A 24 29.98 -8.94 31.07
CA PRO A 24 29.84 -10.35 31.43
C PRO A 24 28.93 -11.07 30.42
N PRO A 25 29.19 -12.34 30.08
CA PRO A 25 28.38 -13.07 29.12
C PRO A 25 26.97 -13.28 29.71
N LEU A 26 25.95 -12.73 29.05
CA LEU A 26 24.56 -13.10 29.30
C LEU A 26 24.36 -14.53 28.78
N PRO A 27 23.76 -15.44 29.58
CA PRO A 27 23.51 -16.81 29.16
C PRO A 27 22.30 -16.91 28.23
N GLY A 28 22.51 -17.51 27.05
CA GLY A 28 21.53 -18.34 26.35
C GLY A 28 20.58 -17.65 25.36
N GLY A 29 20.93 -17.69 24.06
CA GLY A 29 19.94 -17.58 22.98
C GLY A 29 20.20 -16.58 21.85
N SER A 30 21.45 -16.25 21.49
CA SER A 30 21.71 -15.47 20.27
C SER A 30 21.57 -16.35 19.01
N GLY A 31 20.34 -16.68 18.64
CA GLY A 31 20.01 -17.19 17.32
C GLY A 31 19.33 -16.08 16.53
N THR A 32 19.94 -15.58 15.46
CA THR A 32 19.19 -14.92 14.38
C THR A 32 18.07 -15.87 13.95
N VAL A 33 16.82 -15.39 13.94
CA VAL A 33 15.67 -16.19 13.54
C VAL A 33 15.77 -16.47 12.04
N ASP A 34 15.55 -17.74 11.65
CA ASP A 34 15.58 -18.13 10.25
C ASP A 34 14.28 -17.71 9.53
N LEU A 35 14.35 -16.60 8.81
CA LEU A 35 13.26 -16.12 7.96
C LEU A 35 13.20 -16.82 6.60
N SER A 36 14.08 -17.80 6.33
CA SER A 36 14.13 -18.54 5.05
C SER A 36 13.32 -19.85 5.05
N SER A 37 12.77 -20.26 6.19
CA SER A 37 11.81 -21.37 6.36
C SER A 37 10.47 -20.87 6.89
N GLY A 38 9.39 -21.65 6.85
CA GLY A 38 8.04 -21.27 7.31
C GLY A 38 7.08 -22.46 7.41
N ALA A 39 5.77 -22.20 7.49
CA ALA A 39 4.74 -23.24 7.54
C ALA A 39 3.82 -23.26 6.30
N SER A 40 4.10 -22.38 5.33
CA SER A 40 3.37 -22.26 4.08
C SER A 40 4.24 -21.56 3.02
N LEU A 41 3.75 -21.53 1.79
CA LEU A 41 4.33 -20.70 0.72
C LEU A 41 3.49 -19.42 0.56
N ALA A 42 4.12 -18.25 0.70
CA ALA A 42 3.46 -16.96 0.52
C ALA A 42 3.80 -16.34 -0.84
N PHE A 43 2.75 -15.86 -1.52
CA PHE A 43 2.83 -15.15 -2.78
C PHE A 43 2.86 -13.63 -2.54
N PRO A 44 3.48 -12.84 -3.43
CA PRO A 44 3.48 -11.39 -3.30
C PRO A 44 2.09 -10.80 -3.55
N GLU A 45 1.83 -9.70 -2.87
CA GLU A 45 0.76 -8.76 -3.22
C GLU A 45 0.99 -8.19 -4.63
N GLY A 46 -0.01 -8.30 -5.53
CA GLY A 46 0.12 -7.88 -6.94
C GLY A 46 0.76 -8.93 -7.86
N ASN A 47 0.72 -10.21 -7.48
CA ASN A 47 1.26 -11.29 -8.30
C ASN A 47 0.70 -11.28 -9.74
N LEU A 48 1.59 -11.31 -10.75
CA LEU A 48 1.28 -11.31 -12.20
C LEU A 48 0.54 -10.08 -12.76
N GLU A 49 0.69 -8.91 -12.14
CA GLU A 49 0.26 -7.65 -12.77
C GLU A 49 1.06 -7.39 -14.08
N GLN A 50 0.43 -6.78 -15.10
CA GLN A 50 0.87 -6.72 -16.52
C GLN A 50 2.31 -6.23 -16.77
N ASP A 51 2.94 -5.55 -15.81
CA ASP A 51 4.29 -4.97 -15.90
C ASP A 51 5.32 -5.58 -14.91
N LEU A 52 5.02 -6.74 -14.33
CA LEU A 52 5.94 -7.51 -13.51
C LEU A 52 6.15 -8.90 -14.10
N ALA A 53 7.41 -9.36 -14.09
CA ALA A 53 7.69 -10.78 -14.13
C ALA A 53 7.07 -11.40 -12.84
N GLY A 54 5.83 -11.87 -12.91
CA GLY A 54 5.13 -12.39 -11.73
C GLY A 54 5.70 -13.73 -11.26
N SER A 55 5.49 -14.03 -9.97
CA SER A 55 5.86 -15.30 -9.37
C SER A 55 4.78 -16.33 -9.66
N GLN A 56 5.04 -17.22 -10.60
CA GLN A 56 4.21 -18.40 -10.83
C GLN A 56 4.90 -19.64 -10.28
N LEU A 57 4.17 -20.46 -9.53
CA LEU A 57 4.59 -21.85 -9.36
C LEU A 57 4.03 -22.63 -10.55
N ALA A 58 4.80 -22.65 -11.65
CA ALA A 58 4.54 -23.59 -12.72
C ALA A 58 4.93 -24.99 -12.22
N LEU A 59 3.98 -25.91 -12.20
CA LEU A 59 4.27 -27.33 -12.03
C LEU A 59 4.36 -27.93 -13.43
N GLN A 60 5.57 -27.92 -13.99
CA GLN A 60 5.83 -28.57 -15.26
C GLN A 60 5.91 -30.08 -15.05
N THR A 61 4.82 -30.78 -15.37
CA THR A 61 4.83 -32.25 -15.37
C THR A 61 5.50 -32.73 -16.66
N THR A 62 6.76 -33.17 -16.60
CA THR A 62 7.33 -34.00 -17.68
C THR A 62 6.76 -35.40 -17.55
N TRP A 63 5.61 -35.66 -18.19
CA TRP A 63 5.05 -37.01 -18.27
C TRP A 63 5.37 -37.62 -19.62
N SER A 64 6.17 -38.70 -19.64
CA SER A 64 6.25 -39.56 -20.82
C SER A 64 4.96 -40.40 -20.87
N ALA A 65 4.09 -40.12 -21.84
CA ALA A 65 2.73 -40.67 -21.98
C ALA A 65 2.63 -42.21 -22.18
N ALA A 66 3.61 -42.99 -21.73
CA ALA A 66 3.77 -44.39 -22.11
C ALA A 66 3.46 -45.43 -21.04
N ALA A 67 3.32 -45.10 -19.75
CA ALA A 67 3.20 -46.13 -18.71
C ALA A 67 1.75 -46.57 -18.41
N ASP A 68 0.82 -45.64 -18.07
CA ASP A 68 -0.43 -46.06 -17.41
C ASP A 68 -1.76 -45.52 -17.98
N GLY A 69 -1.76 -44.82 -19.12
CA GLY A 69 -3.01 -44.42 -19.79
C GLY A 69 -4.00 -43.58 -18.95
N ASN A 70 -3.57 -43.00 -17.83
CA ASN A 70 -4.40 -42.26 -16.89
C ASN A 70 -4.17 -40.75 -17.01
N ASN A 71 -5.26 -40.04 -17.29
CA ASN A 71 -5.34 -38.59 -17.43
C ASN A 71 -5.06 -37.89 -16.09
N LEU A 72 -4.05 -37.02 -16.04
CA LEU A 72 -3.60 -36.36 -14.80
C LEU A 72 -4.56 -35.24 -14.33
N PHE A 73 -5.28 -34.59 -15.24
CA PHE A 73 -6.18 -33.50 -14.86
C PHE A 73 -7.60 -34.00 -14.73
N PHE A 74 -8.07 -34.10 -13.48
CA PHE A 74 -9.38 -34.66 -13.11
C PHE A 74 -9.69 -35.89 -13.97
N PRO A 75 -9.16 -37.09 -13.67
CA PRO A 75 -9.55 -38.28 -14.43
C PRO A 75 -11.06 -38.48 -14.26
N LEU A 76 -11.82 -37.97 -15.23
CA LEU A 76 -13.25 -38.18 -15.39
C LEU A 76 -13.48 -39.57 -15.99
N SER A 77 -12.67 -40.55 -15.59
CA SER A 77 -12.93 -41.94 -15.93
C SER A 77 -14.13 -42.41 -15.11
N ALA A 78 -14.87 -43.36 -15.67
CA ALA A 78 -16.10 -43.89 -15.06
C ALA A 78 -15.88 -44.57 -13.69
N ASP A 79 -14.64 -44.71 -13.23
CA ASP A 79 -14.22 -45.65 -12.19
C ASP A 79 -13.78 -44.99 -10.87
N GLY A 80 -14.01 -43.69 -10.63
CA GLY A 80 -13.75 -43.12 -9.30
C GLY A 80 -14.10 -41.64 -9.08
N VAL A 81 -14.49 -41.34 -7.83
CA VAL A 81 -14.66 -39.97 -7.31
C VAL A 81 -13.28 -39.35 -7.11
N THR A 82 -13.07 -38.17 -7.68
CA THR A 82 -11.82 -37.39 -7.58
C THR A 82 -12.07 -36.04 -6.92
N ALA A 83 -11.04 -35.52 -6.26
CA ALA A 83 -11.07 -34.20 -5.65
C ALA A 83 -9.76 -33.45 -5.88
N PHE A 84 -9.88 -32.16 -6.21
CA PHE A 84 -8.83 -31.19 -5.98
C PHE A 84 -9.06 -30.54 -4.62
N PHE A 85 -8.00 -30.27 -3.87
CA PHE A 85 -8.08 -29.44 -2.68
C PHE A 85 -6.90 -28.46 -2.59
N ALA A 86 -7.12 -27.34 -1.89
CA ALA A 86 -6.05 -26.46 -1.45
C ALA A 86 -6.39 -25.84 -0.09
N HIS A 87 -5.42 -25.88 0.84
CA HIS A 87 -5.50 -25.17 2.11
C HIS A 87 -4.84 -23.80 1.94
N LEU A 88 -5.69 -22.78 1.96
CA LEU A 88 -5.38 -21.44 1.49
C LEU A 88 -5.50 -20.43 2.62
N ARG A 89 -4.75 -19.35 2.46
CA ARG A 89 -4.99 -18.10 3.17
C ARG A 89 -5.15 -16.96 2.18
N LEU A 90 -6.17 -16.14 2.35
CA LEU A 90 -6.36 -14.88 1.64
C LEU A 90 -6.63 -13.76 2.66
N PRO A 91 -5.73 -12.78 2.80
CA PRO A 91 -5.91 -11.66 3.71
C PRO A 91 -7.23 -10.89 3.45
N MET A 92 -7.91 -10.47 4.51
CA MET A 92 -9.22 -9.80 4.41
C MET A 92 -9.21 -8.55 3.53
N GLU A 93 -8.15 -7.75 3.59
CA GLU A 93 -7.98 -6.55 2.79
C GLU A 93 -7.98 -6.83 1.28
N LEU A 94 -7.49 -8.01 0.87
CA LEU A 94 -7.48 -8.45 -0.53
C LEU A 94 -8.82 -9.07 -0.94
N ARG A 95 -9.56 -9.66 0.02
CA ARG A 95 -10.93 -10.16 -0.22
C ARG A 95 -11.87 -9.04 -0.65
N ASN A 96 -11.64 -7.82 -0.19
CA ASN A 96 -12.51 -6.67 -0.44
C ASN A 96 -12.31 -6.00 -1.81
N THR A 97 -11.29 -6.41 -2.58
CA THR A 97 -10.92 -5.80 -3.85
C THR A 97 -11.94 -6.03 -4.97
N SER A 98 -11.88 -5.21 -6.02
CA SER A 98 -12.53 -5.47 -7.31
C SER A 98 -11.66 -6.32 -8.23
N ASN A 99 -10.91 -7.27 -7.67
CA ASN A 99 -10.00 -8.12 -8.43
C ASN A 99 -10.47 -9.56 -8.47
N ARG A 100 -9.97 -10.26 -9.48
CA ARG A 100 -10.07 -11.70 -9.65
C ARG A 100 -8.69 -12.32 -9.49
N PHE A 101 -8.54 -13.27 -8.58
CA PHE A 101 -7.27 -13.95 -8.32
C PHE A 101 -7.31 -15.40 -8.79
N ALA A 102 -6.48 -15.73 -9.77
CA ALA A 102 -6.27 -17.08 -10.26
C ALA A 102 -5.40 -17.87 -9.26
N LEU A 103 -5.97 -18.96 -8.74
CA LEU A 103 -5.25 -19.92 -7.91
C LEU A 103 -4.72 -21.08 -8.74
N VAL A 104 -5.55 -21.60 -9.65
CA VAL A 104 -5.20 -22.73 -10.51
C VAL A 104 -5.53 -22.40 -11.95
N SER A 105 -4.58 -22.68 -12.84
CA SER A 105 -4.83 -22.76 -14.28
C SER A 105 -4.07 -23.95 -14.88
N GLY A 106 -4.81 -24.93 -15.42
CA GLY A 106 -4.27 -26.15 -16.01
C GLY A 106 -4.75 -26.37 -17.45
N PHE A 107 -3.83 -26.59 -18.38
CA PHE A 107 -4.11 -26.74 -19.82
C PHE A 107 -4.15 -28.20 -20.29
N SER A 108 -5.05 -28.48 -21.23
CA SER A 108 -4.77 -29.42 -22.32
C SER A 108 -4.61 -28.65 -23.64
N ASP A 109 -3.87 -29.24 -24.56
CA ASP A 109 -3.52 -28.74 -25.90
C ASP A 109 -4.70 -28.48 -26.85
N SER A 110 -5.92 -28.92 -26.48
CA SER A 110 -7.14 -28.56 -27.18
C SER A 110 -7.83 -27.38 -26.50
N SER A 111 -8.17 -26.34 -27.26
CA SER A 111 -8.70 -25.06 -26.78
C SER A 111 -10.05 -25.11 -26.02
N SER A 112 -10.53 -26.28 -25.62
CA SER A 112 -11.79 -26.50 -24.91
C SER A 112 -11.66 -27.17 -23.55
N ASP A 113 -10.52 -27.78 -23.20
CA ASP A 113 -10.40 -28.72 -22.08
C ASP A 113 -9.36 -28.22 -21.06
N PHE A 114 -9.81 -27.47 -20.05
CA PHE A 114 -8.97 -26.90 -19.00
C PHE A 114 -9.72 -26.89 -17.65
N PHE A 115 -8.96 -26.87 -16.56
CA PHE A 115 -9.48 -26.63 -15.20
C PHE A 115 -8.95 -25.30 -14.68
N THR A 116 -9.84 -24.45 -14.19
CA THR A 116 -9.49 -23.20 -13.53
C THR A 116 -10.11 -23.12 -12.15
N LEU A 117 -9.43 -22.45 -11.23
CA LEU A 117 -9.97 -22.07 -9.94
C LEU A 117 -9.57 -20.62 -9.66
N SER A 118 -10.54 -19.76 -9.38
CA SER A 118 -10.30 -18.34 -9.15
C SER A 118 -11.19 -17.80 -8.05
N TYR A 119 -10.65 -16.88 -7.26
CA TYR A 119 -11.39 -16.11 -6.27
C TYR A 119 -11.87 -14.78 -6.87
N PHE A 120 -13.08 -14.37 -6.51
CA PHE A 120 -13.69 -13.11 -6.90
C PHE A 120 -13.88 -12.25 -5.65
N GLY A 121 -13.26 -11.06 -5.62
CA GLY A 121 -13.36 -10.14 -4.50
C GLY A 121 -14.76 -9.56 -4.28
N ALA A 122 -14.97 -8.96 -3.11
CA ALA A 122 -16.26 -8.41 -2.67
C ALA A 122 -16.79 -7.32 -3.60
N ALA A 123 -15.90 -6.59 -4.26
CA ALA A 123 -16.25 -5.57 -5.24
C ALA A 123 -16.18 -6.07 -6.69
N GLN A 124 -15.89 -7.35 -6.95
CA GLN A 124 -15.79 -7.90 -8.30
C GLN A 124 -17.10 -8.54 -8.79
N GLY A 125 -17.51 -8.19 -10.00
CA GLY A 125 -18.60 -8.85 -10.72
C GLY A 125 -20.01 -8.67 -10.12
N THR A 126 -20.90 -9.59 -10.48
CA THR A 126 -22.29 -9.59 -9.99
C THR A 126 -22.38 -10.03 -8.53
N PRO A 127 -23.45 -9.68 -7.77
CA PRO A 127 -23.62 -10.11 -6.38
C PRO A 127 -23.47 -11.62 -6.13
N GLY A 128 -23.74 -12.46 -7.14
CA GLY A 128 -23.58 -13.92 -7.06
C GLY A 128 -22.14 -14.43 -7.11
N LEU A 129 -21.16 -13.59 -7.45
CA LEU A 129 -19.74 -13.95 -7.54
C LEU A 129 -18.90 -13.36 -6.39
N ARG A 130 -19.41 -12.35 -5.70
CA ARG A 130 -18.68 -11.65 -4.63
C ARG A 130 -18.25 -12.60 -3.52
N ASN A 131 -16.99 -12.50 -3.12
CA ASN A 131 -16.36 -13.31 -2.06
C ASN A 131 -16.48 -14.81 -2.27
N ARG A 132 -16.35 -15.29 -3.52
CA ARG A 132 -16.51 -16.71 -3.84
C ARG A 132 -15.35 -17.23 -4.66
N MET A 133 -15.07 -18.50 -4.46
CA MET A 133 -14.28 -19.29 -5.40
C MET A 133 -15.19 -19.78 -6.52
N VAL A 134 -14.67 -19.77 -7.75
CA VAL A 134 -15.31 -20.37 -8.91
C VAL A 134 -14.34 -21.31 -9.58
N ALA A 135 -14.80 -22.54 -9.74
CA ALA A 135 -14.09 -23.56 -10.49
C ALA A 135 -14.71 -23.70 -11.88
N GLY A 136 -13.88 -23.74 -12.91
CA GLY A 136 -14.29 -23.92 -14.30
C GLY A 136 -13.74 -25.22 -14.88
N VAL A 137 -14.59 -25.95 -15.60
CA VAL A 137 -14.21 -27.08 -16.46
C VAL A 137 -14.93 -26.90 -17.79
N ARG A 138 -14.19 -26.71 -18.89
CA ARG A 138 -14.77 -26.33 -20.20
C ARG A 138 -15.67 -25.09 -20.05
N THR A 139 -16.92 -25.14 -20.51
CA THR A 139 -17.92 -24.06 -20.36
C THR A 139 -18.74 -24.15 -19.07
N GLN A 140 -18.48 -25.12 -18.21
CA GLN A 140 -19.24 -25.35 -16.99
C GLN A 140 -18.51 -24.79 -15.79
N THR A 141 -19.24 -24.12 -14.90
CA THR A 141 -18.68 -23.54 -13.67
C THR A 141 -19.42 -24.05 -12.44
N ALA A 142 -18.71 -24.19 -11.33
CA ALA A 142 -19.25 -24.38 -10.00
C ALA A 142 -18.73 -23.25 -9.10
N SER A 143 -19.59 -22.70 -8.25
CA SER A 143 -19.23 -21.62 -7.33
C SER A 143 -19.40 -22.09 -5.89
N SER A 144 -18.49 -21.66 -5.03
CA SER A 144 -18.59 -21.87 -3.59
C SER A 144 -19.72 -21.03 -2.98
N LEU A 145 -20.07 -21.31 -1.72
CA LEU A 145 -20.70 -20.28 -0.87
C LEU A 145 -19.73 -19.12 -0.64
N GLU A 146 -20.26 -18.00 -0.15
CA GLU A 146 -19.44 -16.86 0.27
C GLU A 146 -18.41 -17.32 1.30
N ILE A 147 -17.16 -16.91 1.10
CA ILE A 147 -16.02 -17.22 1.97
C ILE A 147 -15.89 -16.09 2.99
N THR A 148 -16.13 -16.41 4.26
CA THR A 148 -16.10 -15.45 5.36
C THR A 148 -14.81 -15.50 6.19
N GLU A 149 -14.02 -16.56 6.04
CA GLU A 149 -12.77 -16.78 6.76
C GLU A 149 -11.53 -16.39 5.92
N GLU A 150 -10.43 -16.01 6.59
CA GLU A 150 -9.15 -15.73 5.91
C GLU A 150 -8.43 -17.01 5.49
N ASP A 151 -8.51 -18.04 6.32
CA ASP A 151 -7.96 -19.37 6.13
C ASP A 151 -9.09 -20.38 5.93
N PHE A 152 -8.98 -21.15 4.85
CA PHE A 152 -9.99 -22.12 4.48
C PHE A 152 -9.41 -23.22 3.61
N LEU A 153 -10.05 -24.39 3.67
CA LEU A 153 -9.79 -25.48 2.74
C LEU A 153 -10.83 -25.42 1.62
N ILE A 154 -10.39 -25.20 0.39
CA ILE A 154 -11.26 -25.32 -0.80
C ILE A 154 -11.18 -26.76 -1.33
N VAL A 155 -12.32 -27.35 -1.67
CA VAL A 155 -12.42 -28.71 -2.21
C VAL A 155 -13.33 -28.73 -3.43
N ALA A 156 -12.76 -29.08 -4.58
CA ALA A 156 -13.49 -29.27 -5.83
C ALA A 156 -13.62 -30.77 -6.11
N THR A 157 -14.83 -31.33 -5.94
CA THR A 157 -15.09 -32.77 -6.11
C THR A 157 -15.90 -33.07 -7.37
N THR A 158 -15.60 -34.17 -8.04
CA THR A 158 -16.50 -34.74 -9.05
C THR A 158 -17.60 -35.56 -8.40
N GLY A 159 -18.82 -35.45 -8.91
CA GLY A 159 -19.95 -36.27 -8.44
C GLY A 159 -19.80 -37.76 -8.81
N ALA A 160 -20.67 -38.62 -8.25
CA ALA A 160 -20.66 -40.07 -8.49
C ALA A 160 -20.82 -40.48 -9.98
N SER A 161 -21.33 -39.60 -10.83
CA SER A 161 -21.42 -39.80 -12.28
C SER A 161 -20.24 -39.24 -13.08
N ALA A 162 -19.20 -38.69 -12.42
CA ALA A 162 -18.03 -38.01 -13.02
C ALA A 162 -18.35 -36.85 -14.00
N THR A 163 -19.61 -36.42 -14.10
CA THR A 163 -20.06 -35.42 -15.09
C THR A 163 -20.36 -34.04 -14.49
N GLN A 164 -20.31 -33.88 -13.17
CA GLN A 164 -20.57 -32.59 -12.50
C GLN A 164 -19.47 -32.29 -11.49
N LEU A 165 -19.17 -31.00 -11.32
CA LEU A 165 -18.26 -30.47 -10.33
C LEU A 165 -19.05 -29.87 -9.17
N ARG A 166 -18.60 -30.11 -7.94
CA ARG A 166 -19.02 -29.38 -6.75
C ARG A 166 -17.84 -28.64 -6.19
N LEU A 167 -18.07 -27.42 -5.69
CA LEU A 167 -17.04 -26.62 -5.04
C LEU A 167 -17.46 -26.29 -3.61
N ASP A 168 -16.92 -27.01 -2.65
CA ASP A 168 -17.16 -26.81 -1.21
C ASP A 168 -15.96 -26.11 -0.58
N TRP A 169 -16.19 -25.35 0.50
CA TRP A 169 -15.10 -24.90 1.36
C TRP A 169 -15.33 -25.31 2.81
N TYR A 170 -14.26 -25.45 3.58
CA TYR A 170 -14.30 -25.78 5.00
C TYR A 170 -13.61 -24.69 5.80
N GLY A 171 -14.27 -24.26 6.86
CA GLY A 171 -13.72 -23.31 7.82
C GLY A 171 -12.63 -23.94 8.69
N PRO A 172 -11.89 -23.11 9.45
CA PRO A 172 -10.81 -23.54 10.34
C PRO A 172 -11.30 -24.34 11.55
N ASP A 173 -12.61 -24.34 11.82
CA ASP A 173 -13.28 -25.21 12.79
C ASP A 173 -13.77 -26.55 12.17
N GLY A 174 -13.56 -26.74 10.86
CA GLY A 174 -14.02 -27.90 10.11
C GLY A 174 -15.44 -27.78 9.58
N SER A 175 -16.14 -26.64 9.78
CA SER A 175 -17.49 -26.46 9.26
C SER A 175 -17.52 -26.53 7.74
N ARG A 176 -18.39 -27.38 7.17
CA ARG A 176 -18.55 -27.48 5.72
C ARG A 176 -19.53 -26.43 5.20
N HIS A 177 -19.10 -25.73 4.16
CA HIS A 177 -19.90 -24.79 3.38
C HIS A 177 -20.10 -25.35 1.97
N ALA A 178 -21.20 -26.10 1.79
CA ALA A 178 -21.49 -26.79 0.55
C ALA A 178 -21.90 -25.82 -0.58
N GLY A 179 -21.13 -25.78 -1.67
CA GLY A 179 -21.37 -24.89 -2.79
C GLY A 179 -22.29 -25.46 -3.87
N GLY A 180 -22.36 -24.74 -4.98
CA GLY A 180 -23.17 -25.10 -6.14
C GLY A 180 -22.60 -26.28 -6.93
N LEU A 181 -23.47 -26.98 -7.64
CA LEU A 181 -23.09 -27.95 -8.66
C LEU A 181 -22.96 -27.24 -10.01
N SER A 182 -21.95 -27.64 -10.79
CA SER A 182 -21.89 -27.27 -12.20
C SER A 182 -22.98 -27.95 -13.03
N GLY A 183 -23.21 -27.45 -14.23
CA GLY A 183 -23.87 -28.25 -15.26
C GLY A 183 -23.01 -29.46 -15.65
N SER A 184 -23.64 -30.40 -16.37
CA SER A 184 -22.96 -31.63 -16.77
C SER A 184 -21.96 -31.37 -17.89
N PHE A 185 -20.74 -31.89 -17.75
CA PHE A 185 -19.71 -31.93 -18.80
C PHE A 185 -19.43 -33.37 -19.24
N GLY A 186 -19.03 -33.53 -20.51
CA GLY A 186 -18.59 -34.81 -21.05
C GLY A 186 -17.15 -35.17 -20.63
N PRO A 187 -16.65 -36.37 -20.99
CA PRO A 187 -15.28 -36.77 -20.71
C PRO A 187 -14.26 -35.77 -21.28
N VAL A 188 -13.24 -35.45 -20.49
CA VAL A 188 -12.10 -34.60 -20.85
C VAL A 188 -10.99 -35.51 -21.38
N ASN A 189 -10.52 -35.25 -22.61
CA ASN A 189 -9.48 -36.03 -23.27
C ASN A 189 -8.24 -35.15 -23.46
N ILE A 190 -7.10 -35.59 -22.91
CA ILE A 190 -5.82 -34.87 -23.03
C ILE A 190 -5.02 -35.57 -24.13
N SER A 191 -4.68 -34.87 -25.22
CA SER A 191 -4.02 -35.48 -26.39
C SER A 191 -2.50 -35.29 -26.45
N SER A 192 -1.91 -34.39 -25.65
CA SER A 192 -0.45 -34.15 -25.65
C SER A 192 0.28 -34.58 -24.39
N THR A 193 1.59 -34.78 -24.56
CA THR A 193 2.59 -35.00 -23.50
C THR A 193 3.03 -33.71 -22.78
N ASP A 194 2.62 -32.54 -23.27
CA ASP A 194 3.14 -31.23 -22.85
C ASP A 194 1.99 -30.32 -22.36
N GLY A 195 1.48 -30.60 -21.16
CA GLY A 195 0.51 -29.75 -20.45
C GLY A 195 1.18 -28.98 -19.31
N PHE A 196 0.76 -27.72 -19.09
CA PHE A 196 1.20 -26.92 -17.95
C PHE A 196 0.09 -26.83 -16.91
N PHE A 197 0.46 -27.00 -15.65
CA PHE A 197 -0.35 -26.66 -14.49
C PHE A 197 0.34 -25.54 -13.74
N THR A 198 -0.42 -24.52 -13.36
CA THR A 198 0.10 -23.39 -12.62
C THR A 198 -0.66 -23.21 -11.33
N LEU A 199 0.09 -22.99 -10.25
CA LEU A 199 -0.41 -22.60 -8.94
C LEU A 199 -0.06 -21.13 -8.68
N GLY A 200 -1.05 -20.40 -8.19
CA GLY A 200 -0.98 -18.98 -7.91
C GLY A 200 -0.86 -18.09 -9.14
N ALA A 201 -1.21 -18.58 -10.32
CA ALA A 201 -0.99 -17.89 -11.58
C ALA A 201 -2.07 -18.12 -12.65
N ASN A 202 -2.19 -17.16 -13.57
CA ASN A 202 -2.93 -17.32 -14.82
C ASN A 202 -1.94 -17.61 -15.96
N ALA A 203 -2.08 -18.76 -16.61
CA ALA A 203 -1.13 -19.22 -17.61
C ALA A 203 -1.36 -18.61 -19.03
N GLY A 204 -2.00 -17.44 -19.12
CA GLY A 204 -2.08 -16.65 -20.36
C GLY A 204 -3.17 -17.07 -21.36
N VAL A 205 -4.32 -17.60 -20.91
CA VAL A 205 -5.40 -18.04 -21.82
C VAL A 205 -6.14 -16.84 -22.42
N ALA A 206 -6.25 -16.79 -23.75
CA ALA A 206 -7.08 -15.83 -24.49
C ALA A 206 -8.59 -16.17 -24.47
N ALA A 207 -9.00 -17.25 -23.79
CA ALA A 207 -10.38 -17.74 -23.74
C ALA A 207 -10.66 -18.39 -22.37
N ASP A 208 -10.80 -17.56 -21.35
CA ASP A 208 -11.33 -17.96 -20.05
C ASP A 208 -12.86 -18.15 -20.18
N PRO A 209 -13.45 -19.32 -19.85
CA PRO A 209 -14.89 -19.57 -19.97
C PRO A 209 -15.69 -18.93 -18.84
N MET A 210 -15.01 -18.25 -17.91
CA MET A 210 -15.66 -17.56 -16.81
C MET A 210 -16.65 -16.54 -17.39
N PRO A 211 -17.78 -16.29 -16.70
CA PRO A 211 -18.86 -15.47 -17.23
C PRO A 211 -18.32 -14.15 -17.77
N ALA A 212 -18.69 -13.77 -19.00
CA ALA A 212 -18.40 -12.45 -19.53
C ALA A 212 -19.10 -11.41 -18.64
N ASP A 213 -18.35 -10.83 -17.71
CA ASP A 213 -18.84 -9.98 -16.62
C ASP A 213 -18.93 -8.50 -17.04
N GLY A 214 -18.90 -8.20 -18.34
CA GLY A 214 -19.12 -6.86 -18.87
C GLY A 214 -17.98 -5.86 -18.59
N TYR A 215 -16.85 -6.32 -18.03
CA TYR A 215 -15.67 -5.50 -17.78
C TYR A 215 -14.60 -5.69 -18.87
N PRO A 216 -14.07 -4.60 -19.47
CA PRO A 216 -13.20 -4.69 -20.64
C PRO A 216 -11.76 -5.20 -20.39
N ASP A 217 -11.30 -5.34 -19.15
CA ASP A 217 -9.89 -5.66 -18.82
C ASP A 217 -9.71 -6.94 -17.97
N ASN A 218 -10.25 -8.06 -18.45
CA ASN A 218 -10.47 -9.28 -17.68
C ASN A 218 -9.23 -10.19 -17.41
N VAL A 219 -8.07 -9.61 -17.13
CA VAL A 219 -6.87 -10.39 -16.78
C VAL A 219 -6.92 -10.78 -15.30
N ALA A 220 -7.08 -12.07 -14.99
CA ALA A 220 -6.97 -12.54 -13.61
C ALA A 220 -5.54 -12.30 -13.08
N LEU A 221 -5.42 -11.64 -11.94
CA LEU A 221 -4.17 -11.54 -11.20
C LEU A 221 -3.81 -12.91 -10.61
N GLY A 222 -2.55 -13.14 -10.29
CA GLY A 222 -2.13 -14.34 -9.55
C GLY A 222 -2.64 -14.33 -8.10
N TRP A 223 -2.63 -15.49 -7.46
CA TRP A 223 -2.96 -15.61 -6.04
C TRP A 223 -2.03 -14.73 -5.19
N PRO A 224 -2.57 -13.84 -4.33
CA PRO A 224 -1.76 -12.90 -3.53
C PRO A 224 -1.67 -13.30 -2.05
N GLY A 225 -1.99 -14.56 -1.71
CA GLY A 225 -2.04 -15.05 -0.33
C GLY A 225 -1.05 -16.19 -0.05
N GLU A 226 -1.39 -17.07 0.88
CA GLU A 226 -0.56 -18.23 1.24
C GLU A 226 -1.21 -19.55 0.81
N ILE A 227 -0.37 -20.56 0.57
CA ILE A 227 -0.78 -21.93 0.30
C ILE A 227 0.01 -22.85 1.23
N ARG A 228 -0.68 -23.57 2.13
CA ARG A 228 -0.06 -24.59 3.00
C ARG A 228 0.01 -25.95 2.32
N ALA A 229 -1.06 -26.34 1.64
CA ALA A 229 -1.10 -27.62 0.95
C ALA A 229 -2.03 -27.56 -0.25
N CYS A 230 -1.77 -28.39 -1.24
CA CYS A 230 -2.69 -28.63 -2.35
C CYS A 230 -2.50 -30.03 -2.93
N GLY A 231 -3.54 -30.57 -3.54
CA GLY A 231 -3.47 -31.93 -4.07
C GLY A 231 -4.62 -32.30 -4.99
N PHE A 232 -4.37 -33.33 -5.80
CA PHE A 232 -5.37 -34.09 -6.53
C PHE A 232 -5.38 -35.52 -6.00
N VAL A 233 -6.54 -35.97 -5.54
CA VAL A 233 -6.70 -37.29 -4.95
C VAL A 233 -7.86 -38.03 -5.60
N LYS A 234 -7.73 -39.35 -5.66
CA LYS A 234 -8.78 -40.27 -6.07
C LYS A 234 -9.22 -41.08 -4.85
N SER A 235 -10.51 -41.42 -4.78
CA SER A 235 -10.97 -42.39 -3.79
C SER A 235 -10.21 -43.72 -3.90
N GLY A 236 -9.90 -44.33 -2.75
CA GLY A 236 -9.28 -45.66 -2.68
C GLY A 236 -10.22 -46.78 -3.18
N GLU A 237 -11.52 -46.53 -3.22
CA GLU A 237 -12.53 -47.48 -3.68
C GLU A 237 -13.35 -46.92 -4.86
N PRO A 238 -13.49 -47.66 -5.98
CA PRO A 238 -14.29 -47.23 -7.12
C PRO A 238 -15.73 -46.88 -6.75
N GLY A 239 -16.20 -45.70 -7.17
CA GLY A 239 -17.57 -45.23 -6.93
C GLY A 239 -17.88 -44.77 -5.51
N VAL A 240 -16.94 -44.86 -4.57
CA VAL A 240 -17.11 -44.40 -3.19
C VAL A 240 -16.61 -42.96 -3.06
N PRO A 241 -17.41 -41.99 -2.58
CA PRO A 241 -16.95 -40.64 -2.33
C PRO A 241 -15.89 -40.59 -1.23
N ILE A 242 -14.94 -39.67 -1.35
CA ILE A 242 -14.00 -39.37 -0.27
C ILE A 242 -14.80 -38.85 0.93
N PRO A 243 -14.68 -39.45 2.13
CA PRO A 243 -15.46 -39.07 3.30
C PRO A 243 -15.29 -37.60 3.66
N GLU A 244 -16.38 -36.97 4.11
CA GLU A 244 -16.36 -35.56 4.55
C GLU A 244 -15.37 -35.34 5.71
N ALA A 245 -15.25 -36.31 6.62
CA ALA A 245 -14.35 -36.26 7.77
C ALA A 245 -12.89 -35.99 7.36
N VAL A 246 -12.44 -36.51 6.22
CA VAL A 246 -11.07 -36.27 5.70
C VAL A 246 -10.84 -34.78 5.47
N TRP A 247 -11.82 -34.09 4.89
CA TRP A 247 -11.72 -32.65 4.62
C TRP A 247 -11.82 -31.83 5.91
N GLN A 248 -12.63 -32.27 6.87
CA GLN A 248 -12.75 -31.63 8.18
C GLN A 248 -11.44 -31.75 8.98
N GLU A 249 -10.79 -32.92 8.95
CA GLU A 249 -9.48 -33.16 9.58
C GLU A 249 -8.40 -32.26 8.97
N ILE A 250 -8.31 -32.20 7.64
CA ILE A 250 -7.34 -31.31 6.96
C ILE A 250 -7.61 -29.83 7.28
N ALA A 251 -8.87 -29.39 7.27
CA ALA A 251 -9.24 -28.01 7.57
C ALA A 251 -8.94 -27.62 9.03
N THR A 252 -9.08 -28.57 9.95
CA THR A 252 -8.75 -28.39 11.38
C THR A 252 -7.27 -28.62 11.69
N GLY A 253 -6.42 -28.75 10.66
CA GLY A 253 -4.97 -28.68 10.79
C GLY A 253 -4.26 -30.02 10.96
N ASP A 254 -4.95 -31.15 10.78
CA ASP A 254 -4.33 -32.48 10.85
C ASP A 254 -3.25 -32.68 9.77
N ASP A 255 -2.42 -33.72 9.94
CA ASP A 255 -1.44 -34.10 8.94
C ASP A 255 -2.13 -34.52 7.64
N VAL A 256 -1.85 -33.78 6.57
CA VAL A 256 -2.54 -33.94 5.28
C VAL A 256 -2.33 -35.35 4.71
N ALA A 257 -1.13 -35.92 4.87
CA ALA A 257 -0.84 -37.26 4.36
C ALA A 257 -1.57 -38.34 5.18
N ALA A 258 -1.65 -38.19 6.50
CA ALA A 258 -2.37 -39.08 7.38
C ALA A 258 -3.88 -39.09 7.10
N ALA A 259 -4.51 -37.91 7.00
CA ALA A 259 -5.93 -37.77 6.69
C ALA A 259 -6.28 -38.38 5.32
N LEU A 260 -5.35 -38.33 4.35
CA LEU A 260 -5.52 -38.88 3.01
C LEU A 260 -5.14 -40.37 2.89
N SER A 261 -4.82 -41.08 3.97
CA SER A 261 -4.35 -42.47 3.94
C SER A 261 -5.31 -43.47 3.29
N GLY A 262 -6.62 -43.18 3.24
CA GLY A 262 -7.64 -43.96 2.54
C GLY A 262 -7.84 -43.59 1.05
N THR A 263 -7.02 -42.69 0.52
CA THR A 263 -7.11 -42.18 -0.86
C THR A 263 -5.88 -42.56 -1.68
N VAL A 264 -5.99 -42.46 -3.00
CA VAL A 264 -4.85 -42.59 -3.92
C VAL A 264 -4.46 -41.17 -4.36
N PRO A 265 -3.35 -40.59 -3.84
CA PRO A 265 -2.90 -39.29 -4.26
C PRO A 265 -2.34 -39.39 -5.69
N LEU A 266 -2.90 -38.58 -6.58
CA LEU A 266 -2.38 -38.37 -7.94
C LEU A 266 -1.35 -37.24 -7.94
N PHE A 267 -1.53 -36.28 -7.04
CA PHE A 267 -0.60 -35.20 -6.75
C PHE A 267 -0.85 -34.72 -5.33
N LEU A 268 0.21 -34.49 -4.57
CA LEU A 268 0.13 -33.90 -3.25
C LEU A 268 1.33 -32.97 -3.05
N ARG A 269 1.08 -31.80 -2.47
CA ARG A 269 2.12 -30.90 -1.97
C ARG A 269 1.71 -30.33 -0.63
N VAL A 270 2.66 -30.37 0.29
CA VAL A 270 2.64 -29.65 1.55
C VAL A 270 3.83 -28.70 1.51
N PHE A 271 3.56 -27.41 1.67
CA PHE A 271 4.54 -26.34 1.59
C PHE A 271 4.96 -25.91 3.00
N ASP A 272 6.25 -25.74 3.19
CA ASP A 272 6.88 -25.23 4.41
C ASP A 272 7.70 -23.96 4.13
N GLY A 273 7.48 -23.33 2.97
CA GLY A 273 8.18 -22.12 2.57
C GLY A 273 9.66 -22.29 2.22
N THR A 274 10.26 -23.46 2.46
CA THR A 274 11.66 -23.73 2.13
C THR A 274 11.84 -23.99 0.63
N ALA A 275 13.06 -23.79 0.12
CA ALA A 275 13.41 -24.21 -1.25
C ALA A 275 13.20 -25.72 -1.47
N ALA A 276 13.26 -26.53 -0.41
CA ALA A 276 13.06 -27.98 -0.50
C ALA A 276 11.58 -28.35 -0.75
N SER A 277 10.61 -27.65 -0.15
CA SER A 277 9.19 -27.89 -0.47
C SER A 277 8.79 -27.45 -1.89
N LEU A 278 9.65 -26.67 -2.55
CA LEU A 278 9.52 -26.31 -3.96
C LEU A 278 10.24 -27.26 -4.91
N ALA A 279 11.11 -28.14 -4.39
CA ALA A 279 11.96 -29.00 -5.21
C ALA A 279 11.15 -30.12 -5.90
N ALA A 280 11.65 -30.55 -7.05
CA ALA A 280 11.19 -31.78 -7.68
C ALA A 280 11.46 -32.96 -6.72
N PRO A 281 10.51 -33.89 -6.57
CA PRO A 281 10.61 -34.93 -5.58
C PRO A 281 11.49 -36.10 -6.02
N GLY A 282 11.87 -36.92 -5.05
CA GLY A 282 12.76 -38.06 -5.26
C GLY A 282 12.08 -39.29 -5.90
N PRO A 283 12.88 -40.27 -6.38
CA PRO A 283 12.34 -41.53 -6.91
C PRO A 283 11.57 -42.31 -5.83
N GLY A 284 10.31 -42.67 -6.12
CA GLY A 284 9.43 -43.41 -5.19
C GLY A 284 8.50 -42.53 -4.34
N ASP A 285 8.63 -41.21 -4.48
CA ASP A 285 7.73 -40.22 -3.92
C ASP A 285 6.58 -39.98 -4.93
N MET A 286 5.30 -40.09 -4.51
CA MET A 286 4.11 -39.94 -5.39
C MET A 286 3.84 -38.48 -5.80
N THR A 287 4.82 -37.63 -5.57
CA THR A 287 4.86 -36.23 -5.88
C THR A 287 5.45 -36.10 -7.29
N HIS A 288 4.90 -35.28 -8.19
CA HIS A 288 5.44 -35.10 -9.56
C HIS A 288 6.48 -33.98 -9.63
N ALA A 289 7.47 -34.06 -10.53
CA ALA A 289 8.48 -33.00 -10.69
C ALA A 289 7.84 -31.61 -10.84
N SER A 290 8.18 -30.71 -9.91
CA SER A 290 7.84 -29.31 -9.94
C SER A 290 9.06 -28.53 -10.40
N THR A 291 8.97 -27.89 -11.56
CA THR A 291 9.99 -26.93 -11.98
C THR A 291 9.41 -25.54 -11.77
N ALA A 292 9.75 -24.87 -10.67
CA ALA A 292 9.43 -23.45 -10.56
C ALA A 292 10.11 -22.72 -11.72
N TRP A 293 9.34 -22.17 -12.66
CA TRP A 293 9.91 -21.34 -13.71
C TRP A 293 10.36 -20.03 -13.07
N PRO A 294 11.66 -19.70 -13.10
CA PRO A 294 12.13 -18.47 -12.48
C PRO A 294 11.76 -17.32 -13.42
N LEU A 295 10.59 -16.73 -13.19
CA LEU A 295 10.35 -15.34 -13.53
C LEU A 295 10.58 -14.53 -12.24
N VAL A 296 11.87 -14.31 -11.99
CA VAL A 296 12.49 -13.29 -11.13
C VAL A 296 11.71 -12.83 -9.88
N ALA A 297 12.14 -13.37 -8.73
CA ALA A 297 12.06 -12.79 -7.37
C ALA A 297 10.68 -12.42 -6.79
N SER A 298 10.06 -13.28 -5.95
CA SER A 298 9.15 -12.81 -4.87
C SER A 298 8.50 -13.85 -3.94
N LEU A 299 8.52 -15.17 -4.24
CA LEU A 299 8.00 -16.17 -3.28
C LEU A 299 8.80 -16.14 -1.97
N ARG A 300 8.08 -16.18 -0.84
CA ARG A 300 8.67 -16.18 0.51
C ARG A 300 8.05 -17.26 1.38
N PRO A 301 8.73 -17.69 2.44
CA PRO A 301 8.08 -18.50 3.46
C PRO A 301 6.93 -17.72 4.12
N GLY A 302 5.77 -18.36 4.21
CA GLY A 302 4.59 -17.84 4.91
C GLY A 302 4.44 -18.43 6.32
N GLY A 303 3.40 -17.99 7.02
CA GLY A 303 3.13 -18.34 8.41
C GLY A 303 2.30 -19.63 8.56
N SER A 304 1.77 -19.83 9.76
CA SER A 304 0.92 -20.97 10.12
C SER A 304 -0.50 -20.81 9.54
N VAL A 305 -0.78 -21.40 8.38
CA VAL A 305 -2.14 -21.40 7.80
C VAL A 305 -3.03 -22.42 8.53
N GLY A 306 -4.14 -21.94 9.08
CA GLY A 306 -5.03 -22.76 9.92
C GLY A 306 -4.38 -23.14 11.25
N ARG A 307 -4.88 -24.21 11.85
CA ARG A 307 -4.31 -24.80 13.07
C ARG A 307 -3.04 -25.59 12.72
N SER A 308 -2.03 -25.53 13.58
CA SER A 308 -0.78 -26.30 13.44
C SER A 308 -0.94 -27.78 13.80
N ALA A 309 -1.97 -28.13 14.57
CA ALA A 309 -2.30 -29.50 14.97
C ALA A 309 -3.78 -29.61 15.41
N LEU A 310 -4.27 -30.84 15.57
CA LEU A 310 -5.62 -31.12 16.12
C LEU A 310 -5.80 -30.66 17.57
N SER A 311 -4.71 -30.69 18.35
CA SER A 311 -4.67 -30.27 19.75
C SER A 311 -3.40 -29.48 20.04
N GLY A 312 -3.42 -28.63 21.06
CA GLY A 312 -2.26 -27.84 21.45
C GLY A 312 -1.92 -26.70 20.47
N TRP A 313 -2.92 -26.25 19.70
CA TRP A 313 -2.75 -25.21 18.69
C TRP A 313 -3.07 -23.81 19.23
N LEU A 314 -2.46 -22.81 18.59
CA LEU A 314 -2.80 -21.39 18.71
C LEU A 314 -3.18 -20.87 17.32
N ARG A 315 -4.18 -19.99 17.25
CA ARG A 315 -4.56 -19.23 16.05
C ARG A 315 -4.58 -17.74 16.41
N PRO A 316 -3.45 -17.03 16.23
CA PRO A 316 -3.37 -15.59 16.45
C PRO A 316 -4.30 -14.81 15.52
N ASP A 317 -4.86 -13.72 16.04
CA ASP A 317 -5.46 -12.68 15.20
C ASP A 317 -4.33 -12.01 14.41
N ARG A 318 -4.54 -11.86 13.10
CA ARG A 318 -3.52 -11.37 12.18
C ARG A 318 -3.70 -9.90 11.83
N HIS A 319 -2.59 -9.26 11.48
CA HIS A 319 -2.60 -7.90 10.96
C HIS A 319 -2.60 -7.95 9.44
N ALA A 320 -3.22 -6.96 8.79
CA ALA A 320 -3.08 -6.78 7.35
C ALA A 320 -1.59 -6.59 6.97
N ASP A 321 -1.16 -7.14 5.83
CA ASP A 321 0.23 -6.91 5.36
C ASP A 321 0.42 -5.41 5.04
N GLY A 322 1.44 -4.79 5.64
CA GLY A 322 1.67 -3.35 5.63
C GLY A 322 0.96 -2.57 6.75
N PHE A 323 0.33 -3.21 7.73
CA PHE A 323 -0.34 -2.49 8.82
C PHE A 323 0.66 -1.69 9.68
N VAL A 324 0.29 -0.47 10.06
CA VAL A 324 1.13 0.40 10.90
C VAL A 324 0.33 0.85 12.11
N TYR A 325 0.88 0.60 13.30
CA TYR A 325 0.48 1.28 14.51
C TYR A 325 1.16 2.65 14.53
N GLY A 326 0.36 3.71 14.49
CA GLY A 326 0.83 5.08 14.42
C GLY A 326 1.40 5.56 15.75
N ILE A 327 2.57 6.20 15.69
CA ILE A 327 3.17 6.90 16.82
C ILE A 327 2.71 8.35 16.88
N ALA A 328 2.59 8.89 18.09
CA ALA A 328 2.48 10.34 18.29
C ALA A 328 3.88 10.97 18.31
N ALA A 329 3.94 12.29 18.09
CA ALA A 329 5.21 13.00 18.15
C ALA A 329 5.90 12.81 19.52
N GLY A 330 7.15 12.34 19.50
CA GLY A 330 7.95 12.05 20.69
C GLY A 330 7.79 10.65 21.27
N GLU A 331 6.87 9.82 20.77
CA GLU A 331 6.80 8.40 21.14
C GLU A 331 7.96 7.61 20.49
N THR A 332 8.55 6.69 21.26
CA THR A 332 9.62 5.79 20.80
C THR A 332 9.20 4.32 20.74
N SER A 333 7.98 4.03 21.17
CA SER A 333 7.37 2.70 21.19
C SER A 333 5.86 2.84 21.25
N ARG A 334 5.15 1.75 20.94
CA ARG A 334 3.69 1.68 21.02
C ARG A 334 3.27 0.39 21.70
N GLU A 335 2.31 0.51 22.60
CA GLU A 335 1.60 -0.64 23.17
C GLU A 335 0.69 -1.25 22.11
N VAL A 336 0.99 -2.49 21.73
CA VAL A 336 0.25 -3.27 20.72
C VAL A 336 -0.43 -4.44 21.43
N THR A 337 -1.74 -4.54 21.25
CA THR A 337 -2.51 -5.68 21.78
C THR A 337 -2.52 -6.79 20.76
N LEU A 338 -2.02 -7.95 21.15
CA LEU A 338 -2.04 -9.18 20.38
C LEU A 338 -3.05 -10.11 21.02
N ALA A 339 -3.82 -10.80 20.20
CA ALA A 339 -4.87 -11.69 20.66
C ALA A 339 -4.98 -12.89 19.73
N GLY A 340 -5.79 -13.87 20.13
CA GLY A 340 -6.14 -14.99 19.28
C GLY A 340 -6.96 -16.03 20.01
N THR A 341 -7.25 -17.10 19.28
CA THR A 341 -7.95 -18.28 19.78
C THR A 341 -6.97 -19.43 20.00
N ALA A 342 -7.31 -20.33 20.91
CA ALA A 342 -6.48 -21.46 21.29
C ALA A 342 -7.33 -22.71 21.52
N ASP A 343 -6.68 -23.87 21.51
CA ASP A 343 -7.28 -25.10 21.99
C ASP A 343 -7.75 -24.94 23.45
N ALA A 344 -9.02 -25.26 23.73
CA ALA A 344 -9.59 -25.21 25.07
C ALA A 344 -8.86 -26.13 26.07
N ALA A 345 -8.17 -27.17 25.59
CA ALA A 345 -7.32 -28.02 26.42
C ALA A 345 -6.09 -27.28 27.01
N LEU A 346 -5.76 -26.10 26.48
CA LEU A 346 -4.65 -25.26 26.93
C LEU A 346 -5.07 -24.21 27.97
N ASP A 347 -6.34 -24.18 28.41
CA ASP A 347 -6.80 -23.25 29.44
C ASP A 347 -5.88 -23.26 30.68
N GLY A 348 -5.44 -22.07 31.10
CA GLY A 348 -4.48 -21.86 32.18
C GLY A 348 -3.00 -21.92 31.77
N GLN A 349 -2.66 -22.30 30.54
CA GLN A 349 -1.29 -22.21 30.04
C GLN A 349 -0.93 -20.76 29.65
N ALA A 350 0.35 -20.41 29.83
CA ALA A 350 0.87 -19.10 29.46
C ALA A 350 1.20 -19.05 27.97
N VAL A 351 0.86 -17.94 27.32
CA VAL A 351 1.28 -17.64 25.94
C VAL A 351 2.38 -16.59 26.00
N ARG A 352 3.42 -16.76 25.19
CA ARG A 352 4.43 -15.72 24.96
C ARG A 352 4.55 -15.41 23.48
N VAL A 353 5.01 -14.20 23.19
CA VAL A 353 5.25 -13.71 21.84
C VAL A 353 6.68 -13.22 21.67
N ARG A 354 7.22 -13.42 20.48
CA ARG A 354 8.46 -12.80 19.99
C ARG A 354 8.20 -12.11 18.65
N LEU A 355 8.68 -10.88 18.51
CA LEU A 355 8.57 -10.09 17.30
C LEU A 355 9.94 -9.95 16.65
N VAL A 356 10.02 -10.18 15.34
CA VAL A 356 11.27 -10.23 14.59
C VAL A 356 11.17 -9.31 13.37
N TYR A 357 12.14 -8.42 13.19
CA TYR A 357 12.26 -7.57 11.99
C TYR A 357 12.57 -8.40 10.74
N GLU A 358 12.32 -7.86 9.54
CA GLU A 358 12.65 -8.53 8.27
C GLU A 358 14.15 -8.86 8.09
N ASP A 359 15.04 -8.21 8.85
CA ASP A 359 16.47 -8.51 8.87
C ASP A 359 16.86 -9.68 9.81
N GLY A 360 15.87 -10.29 10.49
CA GLY A 360 16.05 -11.39 11.43
C GLY A 360 16.38 -10.93 12.86
N THR A 361 16.48 -9.62 13.11
CA THR A 361 16.74 -9.10 14.45
C THR A 361 15.48 -9.11 15.30
N ILE A 362 15.63 -9.51 16.58
CA ILE A 362 14.52 -9.52 17.53
C ILE A 362 14.16 -8.08 17.94
N ALA A 363 12.90 -7.70 17.72
CA ALA A 363 12.32 -6.43 18.15
C ALA A 363 11.80 -6.51 19.59
N VAL A 364 11.09 -7.60 19.89
CA VAL A 364 10.57 -7.94 21.21
C VAL A 364 10.88 -9.42 21.43
N ASP A 365 11.66 -9.73 22.47
CA ASP A 365 11.92 -11.13 22.83
C ASP A 365 10.77 -11.73 23.64
N TRP A 366 10.76 -13.04 23.84
CA TRP A 366 9.68 -13.81 24.48
C TRP A 366 9.04 -13.08 25.67
N THR A 367 7.91 -12.44 25.38
CA THR A 367 7.14 -11.61 26.31
C THR A 367 5.78 -12.24 26.53
N SER A 368 5.33 -12.31 27.78
CA SER A 368 4.05 -12.94 28.11
C SER A 368 2.86 -12.11 27.59
N LEU A 369 1.90 -12.80 26.97
CA LEU A 369 0.58 -12.28 26.64
C LEU A 369 -0.48 -12.69 27.68
N GLY A 370 -0.08 -13.19 28.84
CA GLY A 370 -0.97 -13.75 29.84
C GLY A 370 -1.26 -15.24 29.64
N THR A 371 -2.35 -15.71 30.24
CA THR A 371 -2.78 -17.12 30.21
C THR A 371 -4.03 -17.31 29.37
N ILE A 372 -4.15 -18.45 28.72
CA ILE A 372 -5.34 -18.84 27.95
C ILE A 372 -6.52 -18.99 28.91
N SER A 373 -7.67 -18.41 28.55
CA SER A 373 -8.90 -18.49 29.32
C SER A 373 -10.11 -18.57 28.39
N GLY A 374 -10.86 -19.67 28.47
CA GLY A 374 -12.03 -19.88 27.63
C GLY A 374 -11.67 -20.08 26.17
N GLY A 375 -10.51 -20.69 25.88
CA GLY A 375 -10.03 -20.93 24.52
C GLY A 375 -9.56 -19.66 23.79
N ALA A 376 -9.23 -18.60 24.50
CA ALA A 376 -8.69 -17.36 23.93
C ALA A 376 -7.52 -16.82 24.75
N PHE A 377 -6.66 -16.04 24.10
CA PHE A 377 -5.57 -15.30 24.74
C PHE A 377 -5.55 -13.85 24.24
N SER A 378 -5.10 -12.93 25.09
CA SER A 378 -4.85 -11.55 24.69
C SER A 378 -3.90 -10.89 25.67
N GLY A 379 -2.94 -10.13 25.16
CA GLY A 379 -2.02 -9.34 25.96
C GLY A 379 -1.44 -8.18 25.16
N THR A 380 -0.83 -7.24 25.88
CA THR A 380 -0.24 -6.05 25.28
C THR A 380 1.27 -6.09 25.42
N VAL A 381 1.98 -5.77 24.34
CA VAL A 381 3.44 -5.67 24.31
C VAL A 381 3.87 -4.30 23.82
N SER A 382 4.94 -3.78 24.41
CA SER A 382 5.57 -2.54 23.98
C SER A 382 6.45 -2.82 22.77
N VAL A 383 6.06 -2.33 21.60
CA VAL A 383 6.78 -2.54 20.34
C VAL A 383 7.57 -1.28 20.02
N PRO A 384 8.90 -1.36 19.89
CA PRO A 384 9.72 -0.18 19.61
C PRO A 384 9.45 0.39 18.22
N TYR A 385 9.55 1.70 18.11
CA TYR A 385 9.60 2.42 16.84
C TYR A 385 10.99 2.19 16.20
N GLY A 386 11.06 1.25 15.27
CA GLY A 386 12.29 0.82 14.59
C GLY A 386 12.74 1.79 13.51
N LEU A 387 13.30 2.94 13.90
CA LEU A 387 13.77 4.02 12.99
C LEU A 387 14.66 3.53 11.83
N ASP A 388 15.37 2.43 12.00
CA ASP A 388 16.38 1.90 11.07
C ASP A 388 16.15 0.45 10.63
N ARG A 389 15.03 -0.19 11.03
CA ARG A 389 14.84 -1.65 10.84
C ARG A 389 13.62 -2.05 10.02
N GLY A 390 12.77 -1.10 9.65
CA GLY A 390 11.60 -1.37 8.80
C GLY A 390 10.54 -2.21 9.49
N TRP A 391 10.00 -3.20 8.77
CA TRP A 391 8.84 -3.98 9.20
C TRP A 391 9.20 -5.11 10.16
N ILE A 392 8.26 -5.45 11.06
CA ILE A 392 8.22 -6.78 11.67
C ILE A 392 7.92 -7.78 10.54
N GLY A 393 8.80 -8.75 10.35
CA GLY A 393 8.66 -9.80 9.33
C GLY A 393 8.10 -11.11 9.88
N ALA A 394 8.15 -11.32 11.20
CA ALA A 394 7.56 -12.48 11.85
C ALA A 394 7.07 -12.16 13.28
N THR A 395 5.92 -12.73 13.64
CA THR A 395 5.32 -12.74 14.97
C THR A 395 5.17 -14.18 15.42
N GLN A 396 5.97 -14.60 16.40
CA GLN A 396 6.09 -16.00 16.83
C GLN A 396 5.44 -16.19 18.19
N TYR A 397 4.73 -17.31 18.38
CA TYR A 397 4.02 -17.63 19.61
C TYR A 397 4.48 -18.98 20.17
N ASP A 398 4.63 -19.05 21.49
CA ASP A 398 4.92 -20.29 22.22
C ASP A 398 4.01 -20.45 23.46
N LEU A 399 4.11 -21.65 24.07
CA LEU A 399 3.39 -22.03 25.30
C LEU A 399 4.30 -22.11 26.54
N GLY A 400 5.44 -21.40 26.53
CA GLY A 400 6.37 -21.32 27.66
C GLY A 400 7.61 -22.22 27.60
N ASP A 401 7.67 -23.16 26.66
CA ASP A 401 8.80 -24.08 26.46
C ASP A 401 9.82 -23.62 25.40
N GLY A 402 9.48 -22.59 24.62
CA GLY A 402 10.33 -22.05 23.55
C GLY A 402 10.09 -22.70 22.18
N GLU A 403 9.16 -23.66 22.08
CA GLU A 403 8.75 -24.24 20.80
C GLU A 403 7.71 -23.33 20.14
N ILE A 404 7.94 -22.96 18.88
CA ILE A 404 7.01 -22.10 18.14
C ILE A 404 5.78 -22.94 17.77
N VAL A 405 4.63 -22.58 18.35
CA VAL A 405 3.34 -23.26 18.12
C VAL A 405 2.55 -22.61 16.98
N ALA A 406 2.73 -21.29 16.80
CA ALA A 406 2.14 -20.52 15.72
C ALA A 406 3.07 -19.37 15.31
N GLU A 407 3.06 -19.03 14.03
CA GLU A 407 3.79 -17.90 13.49
C GLU A 407 2.95 -17.15 12.44
N ASP A 408 2.94 -15.83 12.52
CA ASP A 408 2.44 -14.94 11.47
C ASP A 408 3.62 -14.24 10.79
N ARG A 409 3.54 -14.11 9.46
CA ARG A 409 4.59 -13.52 8.62
C ARG A 409 4.10 -12.36 7.77
N ASP A 410 2.88 -11.87 8.04
CA ASP A 410 2.49 -10.57 7.53
C ASP A 410 3.34 -9.49 8.15
N ARG A 411 3.62 -8.46 7.35
CA ARG A 411 4.46 -7.38 7.80
C ARG A 411 3.60 -6.33 8.42
N TRP A 412 3.96 -5.96 9.61
CA TRP A 412 3.35 -4.83 10.29
C TRP A 412 4.43 -4.12 11.09
N GLY A 413 4.10 -2.97 11.68
CA GLY A 413 5.06 -2.33 12.54
C GLY A 413 4.51 -1.13 13.27
N VAL A 414 5.39 -0.51 14.06
CA VAL A 414 5.16 0.77 14.72
C VAL A 414 5.86 1.84 13.92
N GLY A 415 5.14 2.88 13.54
CA GLY A 415 5.65 3.90 12.62
C GLY A 415 4.71 5.06 12.44
N TRP A 416 4.83 5.77 11.31
CA TRP A 416 4.01 6.96 11.06
C TRP A 416 2.75 6.63 10.29
N LYS A 417 1.60 7.07 10.78
CA LYS A 417 0.32 6.99 10.07
C LYS A 417 -0.09 8.37 9.61
N ILE A 418 -0.14 8.59 8.31
CA ILE A 418 -0.32 9.90 7.71
C ILE A 418 -1.64 9.91 6.95
N MET A 419 -2.48 10.89 7.24
CA MET A 419 -3.76 11.10 6.58
C MET A 419 -3.71 12.33 5.68
N PRO A 420 -3.50 12.16 4.36
CA PRO A 420 -3.79 13.21 3.40
C PRO A 420 -5.28 13.54 3.40
N LEU A 421 -5.64 14.77 3.75
CA LEU A 421 -7.03 15.24 3.82
C LEU A 421 -7.30 16.32 2.77
N GLY A 422 -8.35 16.17 1.97
CA GLY A 422 -8.66 17.16 0.94
C GLY A 422 -9.85 16.83 0.05
N GLN A 423 -9.78 17.30 -1.19
CA GLN A 423 -10.84 17.20 -2.20
C GLN A 423 -10.28 16.72 -3.56
N SER A 424 -10.95 17.07 -4.67
CA SER A 424 -10.61 16.57 -6.01
C SER A 424 -9.16 16.75 -6.45
N GLN A 425 -8.43 17.83 -6.09
CA GLN A 425 -7.01 17.91 -6.42
C GLN A 425 -6.22 16.80 -5.73
N LEU A 426 -6.39 16.68 -4.41
CA LEU A 426 -5.70 15.65 -3.64
C LEU A 426 -6.13 14.24 -4.07
N ALA A 427 -7.42 14.03 -4.34
CA ALA A 427 -7.95 12.78 -4.85
C ALA A 427 -7.33 12.41 -6.20
N VAL A 428 -7.27 13.35 -7.15
CA VAL A 428 -6.63 13.13 -8.46
C VAL A 428 -5.15 12.78 -8.30
N HIS A 429 -4.43 13.45 -7.39
CA HIS A 429 -3.00 13.28 -7.23
C HIS A 429 -2.58 12.03 -6.46
N MET A 430 -3.31 11.72 -5.39
CA MET A 430 -2.97 10.64 -4.46
C MET A 430 -3.80 9.38 -4.70
N LEU A 431 -5.03 9.48 -5.24
CA LEU A 431 -5.98 8.36 -5.36
C LEU A 431 -6.23 7.91 -6.81
N LYS A 432 -6.18 8.80 -7.81
CA LYS A 432 -6.55 8.43 -9.19
C LYS A 432 -5.39 7.82 -9.98
N ILE A 433 -5.76 6.77 -10.71
CA ILE A 433 -5.00 5.82 -11.54
C ILE A 433 -4.48 6.51 -12.83
N THR A 434 -3.90 7.72 -12.76
CA THR A 434 -3.03 8.18 -13.85
C THR A 434 -1.61 7.69 -13.55
N HIS A 435 -1.37 6.44 -13.95
CA HIS A 435 -0.08 5.78 -13.83
C HIS A 435 0.79 6.08 -15.05
N ARG A 436 1.94 6.71 -14.83
CA ARG A 436 3.01 6.74 -15.84
C ARG A 436 4.05 5.64 -15.60
N GLY A 437 3.68 4.61 -14.84
CA GLY A 437 4.57 3.51 -14.47
C GLY A 437 5.63 3.88 -13.43
N ARG A 438 5.48 4.98 -12.67
CA ARG A 438 6.41 5.31 -11.58
C ARG A 438 6.21 4.35 -10.41
N LYS A 439 7.12 3.38 -10.29
CA LYS A 439 7.24 2.52 -9.11
C LYS A 439 8.11 3.22 -8.07
N THR A 440 7.67 3.29 -6.81
CA THR A 440 8.54 3.74 -5.74
C THR A 440 9.66 2.72 -5.48
N SER A 441 10.80 3.23 -5.05
CA SER A 441 11.90 2.40 -4.54
C SER A 441 11.79 2.11 -3.04
N ASN A 442 10.84 2.75 -2.35
CA ASN A 442 10.67 2.63 -0.91
C ASN A 442 9.70 1.50 -0.53
N ALA A 443 10.24 0.43 0.08
CA ALA A 443 9.46 -0.73 0.52
C ALA A 443 8.85 -0.58 1.93
N LEU A 444 9.00 0.58 2.57
CA LEU A 444 8.53 0.86 3.94
C LEU A 444 7.19 1.59 4.02
N VAL A 445 6.53 1.82 2.89
CA VAL A 445 5.26 2.54 2.86
C VAL A 445 4.13 1.59 2.46
N SER A 446 3.02 1.65 3.19
CA SER A 446 1.73 1.08 2.81
C SER A 446 0.71 2.18 2.55
N TYR A 447 -0.32 1.84 1.82
CA TYR A 447 -1.34 2.76 1.34
C TYR A 447 -2.71 2.11 1.44
N ALA A 448 -3.60 2.72 2.20
CA ALA A 448 -4.98 2.33 2.30
C ALA A 448 -5.77 2.85 1.08
N HIS A 449 -6.46 1.96 0.39
CA HIS A 449 -7.25 2.25 -0.80
C HIS A 449 -8.70 1.83 -0.60
N GLU A 450 -9.63 2.71 -0.97
CA GLU A 450 -11.05 2.37 -1.10
C GLU A 450 -11.33 1.98 -2.55
N ASN A 451 -11.90 0.79 -2.75
CA ASN A 451 -12.34 0.40 -4.08
C ASN A 451 -13.39 1.41 -4.58
N PRO A 452 -13.34 1.81 -5.85
CA PRO A 452 -14.30 2.77 -6.39
C PRO A 452 -15.73 2.26 -6.15
N ARG A 453 -16.62 3.15 -5.68
CA ARG A 453 -18.04 2.87 -5.43
C ARG A 453 -18.66 2.17 -6.64
N MET A 454 -18.75 0.84 -6.57
CA MET A 454 -19.51 0.02 -7.50
C MET A 454 -21.00 0.23 -7.19
N VAL A 455 -21.58 1.28 -7.79
CA VAL A 455 -23.02 1.57 -7.96
C VAL A 455 -23.93 1.01 -6.83
N ASN A 456 -24.30 1.87 -5.88
CA ASN A 456 -25.44 1.68 -4.95
C ASN A 456 -25.41 0.46 -4.00
N SER A 457 -24.25 0.03 -3.50
CA SER A 457 -24.16 -1.03 -2.48
C SER A 457 -23.32 -0.58 -1.27
N PRO A 458 -23.84 -0.67 -0.03
CA PRO A 458 -23.06 -0.41 1.20
C PRO A 458 -21.79 -1.25 1.32
N ALA A 459 -21.78 -2.45 0.72
CA ALA A 459 -20.60 -3.33 0.67
C ALA A 459 -19.45 -2.84 -0.24
N SER A 460 -19.61 -1.69 -0.93
CA SER A 460 -18.56 -1.10 -1.79
C SER A 460 -17.54 -0.23 -1.04
N LEU A 461 -17.64 -0.13 0.28
CA LEU A 461 -16.82 0.74 1.13
C LEU A 461 -15.79 -0.01 1.99
N LEU A 462 -15.56 -1.30 1.72
CA LEU A 462 -14.58 -2.04 2.50
C LEU A 462 -13.16 -1.66 2.06
N PRO A 463 -12.35 -1.06 2.95
CA PRO A 463 -11.05 -0.56 2.58
C PRO A 463 -10.06 -1.71 2.42
N SER A 464 -9.08 -1.50 1.55
CA SER A 464 -7.97 -2.42 1.27
C SER A 464 -6.65 -1.74 1.63
N LEU A 465 -5.61 -2.51 1.93
CA LEU A 465 -4.29 -2.00 2.28
C LEU A 465 -3.27 -2.62 1.35
N HIS A 466 -2.38 -1.80 0.80
CA HIS A 466 -1.35 -2.24 -0.15
C HIS A 466 0.03 -1.73 0.22
N ARG A 467 1.06 -2.57 0.11
CA ARG A 467 2.45 -2.13 0.26
C ARG A 467 2.99 -1.55 -1.05
N LEU A 468 3.54 -0.33 -0.96
CA LEU A 468 4.14 0.34 -2.10
C LEU A 468 5.42 -0.37 -2.54
N GLY A 469 5.65 -0.43 -3.86
CA GLY A 469 6.88 -0.98 -4.45
C GLY A 469 6.88 -2.49 -4.68
N ARG A 470 5.79 -3.23 -4.40
CA ARG A 470 5.69 -4.69 -4.60
C ARG A 470 4.79 -5.17 -5.74
N GLY A 471 4.22 -4.28 -6.52
CA GLY A 471 3.60 -4.63 -7.79
C GLY A 471 2.40 -3.81 -8.15
N TRP A 472 1.66 -3.38 -7.13
CA TRP A 472 0.56 -2.45 -7.30
C TRP A 472 1.04 -1.14 -7.87
N THR A 473 0.55 -0.84 -9.06
CA THR A 473 0.72 0.47 -9.66
C THR A 473 -0.22 1.42 -8.91
N LEU A 474 0.31 2.21 -7.97
CA LEU A 474 -0.42 3.31 -7.32
C LEU A 474 -0.12 4.64 -8.04
N SER A 475 -0.80 5.72 -7.66
CA SER A 475 -0.62 7.01 -8.34
C SER A 475 0.85 7.46 -8.25
N ASP A 476 1.32 8.19 -9.28
CA ASP A 476 2.67 8.76 -9.29
C ASP A 476 2.94 9.63 -8.03
N GLY A 477 1.89 10.20 -7.43
CA GLY A 477 1.95 11.01 -6.22
C GLY A 477 2.19 10.20 -4.96
N ALA A 478 1.52 9.06 -4.77
CA ALA A 478 1.79 8.16 -3.65
C ALA A 478 3.23 7.62 -3.71
N SER A 479 3.70 7.25 -4.92
CA SER A 479 5.10 6.84 -5.13
C SER A 479 6.10 7.95 -4.80
N ALA A 480 5.84 9.19 -5.25
CA ALA A 480 6.70 10.33 -4.96
C ALA A 480 6.71 10.72 -3.48
N PHE A 481 5.57 10.61 -2.80
CA PHE A 481 5.48 10.80 -1.36
C PHE A 481 6.41 9.82 -0.62
N ALA A 482 6.35 8.54 -0.98
CA ALA A 482 7.17 7.49 -0.39
C ALA A 482 8.68 7.67 -0.70
N ASP A 483 9.03 7.97 -1.94
CA ASP A 483 10.42 8.24 -2.34
C ASP A 483 10.99 9.47 -1.62
N GLN A 484 10.17 10.51 -1.41
CA GLN A 484 10.60 11.73 -0.73
C GLN A 484 10.86 11.49 0.76
N LEU A 485 10.04 10.67 1.43
CA LEU A 485 10.34 10.25 2.81
C LEU A 485 11.61 9.40 2.90
N ALA A 486 11.84 8.50 1.94
CA ALA A 486 13.08 7.71 1.88
C ALA A 486 14.31 8.62 1.69
N ALA A 487 14.23 9.61 0.81
CA ALA A 487 15.31 10.58 0.59
C ALA A 487 15.66 11.40 1.85
N LEU A 488 14.71 11.52 2.79
CA LEU A 488 14.89 12.19 4.08
C LEU A 488 15.39 11.25 5.19
N GLY A 489 15.62 9.98 4.88
CA GLY A 489 16.12 8.99 5.84
C GLY A 489 15.04 8.42 6.76
N VAL A 490 13.76 8.49 6.39
CA VAL A 490 12.68 7.82 7.13
C VAL A 490 12.82 6.31 6.92
N GLY A 491 13.42 5.61 7.89
CA GLY A 491 13.72 4.17 7.84
C GLY A 491 12.73 3.27 8.58
N CYS A 492 11.59 3.82 9.00
CA CYS A 492 10.51 3.10 9.67
C CYS A 492 9.31 2.85 8.75
N PRO A 493 8.40 1.93 9.13
CA PRO A 493 7.11 1.79 8.47
C PRO A 493 6.30 3.09 8.41
N VAL A 494 5.60 3.32 7.30
CA VAL A 494 4.67 4.43 7.12
C VAL A 494 3.39 3.91 6.48
N MET A 495 2.23 4.32 6.99
CA MET A 495 0.94 4.05 6.35
C MET A 495 0.32 5.37 5.89
N ILE A 496 -0.07 5.42 4.62
CA ILE A 496 -0.87 6.51 4.07
C ILE A 496 -2.33 6.10 4.13
N LEU A 497 -3.14 6.86 4.87
CA LEU A 497 -4.58 6.69 5.02
C LEU A 497 -5.29 7.90 4.39
N PRO A 498 -5.43 7.96 3.07
CA PRO A 498 -5.93 9.16 2.41
C PRO A 498 -7.45 9.29 2.57
N ASP A 499 -7.89 10.54 2.73
CA ASP A 499 -9.30 10.93 2.70
C ASP A 499 -9.49 12.19 1.85
N ALA A 500 -9.69 11.97 0.55
CA ALA A 500 -9.91 13.03 -0.42
C ALA A 500 -11.07 12.67 -1.34
N VAL A 501 -12.12 13.49 -1.32
CA VAL A 501 -13.36 13.21 -2.07
C VAL A 501 -13.64 14.31 -3.09
N ASP A 502 -13.88 13.90 -4.33
CA ASP A 502 -14.13 14.80 -5.45
C ASP A 502 -15.34 15.71 -5.21
N GLY A 503 -15.18 17.02 -5.45
CA GLY A 503 -16.30 17.96 -5.45
C GLY A 503 -16.90 18.27 -4.06
N THR A 504 -16.15 18.01 -2.99
CA THR A 504 -16.63 18.19 -1.61
C THR A 504 -15.93 19.36 -0.92
N GLY A 505 -16.66 20.02 0.00
CA GLY A 505 -16.12 21.02 0.91
C GLY A 505 -16.03 20.49 2.35
N PRO A 506 -15.31 21.18 3.25
CA PRO A 506 -15.21 20.79 4.66
C PRO A 506 -16.58 20.79 5.36
N ASP A 507 -17.52 21.62 4.89
CA ASP A 507 -18.92 21.63 5.32
C ASP A 507 -19.64 20.30 5.08
N SER A 508 -19.31 19.60 4.00
CA SER A 508 -19.86 18.28 3.71
C SER A 508 -19.25 17.17 4.57
N LEU A 509 -18.07 17.39 5.14
CA LEU A 509 -17.42 16.44 6.04
C LEU A 509 -17.89 16.64 7.49
N LEU A 510 -18.08 17.89 7.90
CA LEU A 510 -18.56 18.26 9.25
C LEU A 510 -20.02 17.85 9.53
N ASP A 511 -20.83 17.65 8.48
CA ASP A 511 -22.25 17.29 8.55
C ASP A 511 -22.44 15.88 7.94
N ASP A 512 -22.69 14.87 8.78
CA ASP A 512 -22.80 13.47 8.32
C ASP A 512 -24.12 13.20 7.57
N SER A 513 -25.03 14.20 7.48
CA SER A 513 -26.24 14.12 6.66
C SER A 513 -25.99 14.39 5.16
N SER A 514 -24.77 14.80 4.79
CA SER A 514 -24.37 15.00 3.40
C SER A 514 -24.22 13.68 2.62
N GLY A 515 -24.89 13.58 1.46
CA GLY A 515 -24.77 12.41 0.58
C GLY A 515 -23.51 12.38 -0.31
N ALA A 516 -22.76 13.49 -0.39
CA ALA A 516 -21.60 13.64 -1.28
C ALA A 516 -20.28 13.15 -0.65
N ARG A 517 -20.17 13.30 0.67
CA ARG A 517 -19.12 12.80 1.56
C ARG A 517 -19.75 12.69 2.93
N ASN A 518 -19.42 11.63 3.64
CA ASN A 518 -19.91 11.38 4.99
C ASN A 518 -18.71 11.04 5.89
N TRP A 519 -18.81 11.46 7.15
CA TRP A 519 -17.81 11.15 8.16
C TRP A 519 -17.79 9.66 8.49
N SER A 520 -18.93 8.98 8.31
CA SER A 520 -19.05 7.53 8.47
C SER A 520 -18.11 6.72 7.56
N GLU A 521 -17.76 7.19 6.35
CA GLU A 521 -16.74 6.54 5.50
C GLU A 521 -15.33 6.67 6.10
N LEU A 522 -14.96 7.87 6.55
CA LEU A 522 -13.70 8.08 7.26
C LEU A 522 -13.64 7.22 8.54
N SER A 523 -14.74 7.18 9.29
CA SER A 523 -14.84 6.36 10.51
C SER A 523 -14.72 4.87 10.22
N GLY A 524 -15.31 4.38 9.11
CA GLY A 524 -15.15 2.99 8.67
C GLY A 524 -13.69 2.64 8.35
N ARG A 525 -12.95 3.55 7.69
CA ARG A 525 -11.51 3.40 7.46
C ARG A 525 -10.70 3.41 8.74
N LEU A 526 -11.00 4.31 9.66
CA LEU A 526 -10.34 4.39 10.97
C LEU A 526 -10.66 3.19 11.85
N ALA A 527 -11.85 2.61 11.74
CA ALA A 527 -12.19 1.35 12.41
C ALA A 527 -11.40 0.17 11.83
N ALA A 528 -11.19 0.13 10.50
CA ALA A 528 -10.43 -0.92 9.85
C ALA A 528 -8.92 -0.81 10.08
N PHE A 529 -8.37 0.41 10.07
CA PHE A 529 -6.94 0.64 10.10
C PHE A 529 -6.41 1.34 11.34
N GLY A 530 -7.26 1.73 12.28
CA GLY A 530 -6.90 2.36 13.55
C GLY A 530 -7.06 3.88 13.56
N HIS A 531 -7.50 4.40 14.71
CA HIS A 531 -7.68 5.81 15.03
C HIS A 531 -6.37 6.53 15.44
N ASP A 532 -5.26 5.80 15.45
CA ASP A 532 -3.92 6.26 15.83
C ASP A 532 -3.20 6.95 14.66
N VAL A 533 -3.88 7.89 13.99
CA VAL A 533 -3.26 8.73 12.96
C VAL A 533 -2.23 9.65 13.61
N SER A 534 -1.00 9.63 13.12
CA SER A 534 0.09 10.48 13.61
C SER A 534 -0.02 11.91 13.10
N CYS A 535 -0.29 12.06 11.80
CA CYS A 535 -0.25 13.34 11.10
C CYS A 535 -1.41 13.45 10.12
N VAL A 536 -2.15 14.56 10.17
CA VAL A 536 -3.10 14.95 9.11
C VAL A 536 -2.43 16.03 8.25
N VAL A 537 -2.26 15.76 6.95
CA VAL A 537 -1.70 16.71 5.98
C VAL A 537 -2.80 17.18 5.04
N MET A 538 -3.22 18.44 5.15
CA MET A 538 -4.38 18.95 4.42
C MET A 538 -3.98 19.79 3.21
N ASN A 539 -4.58 19.52 2.04
CA ASN A 539 -4.61 20.45 0.90
C ASN A 539 -6.02 20.56 0.33
N TRP A 540 -6.67 21.73 0.47
CA TRP A 540 -8.08 21.90 0.14
C TRP A 540 -8.45 23.37 -0.06
N ALA A 541 -9.05 23.73 -1.19
CA ALA A 541 -9.18 25.15 -1.57
C ALA A 541 -10.42 25.58 -2.36
N THR A 542 -11.22 24.67 -2.96
CA THR A 542 -12.22 25.12 -3.95
C THR A 542 -13.58 25.44 -3.36
N GLN A 543 -14.14 24.60 -2.49
CA GLN A 543 -15.56 24.70 -2.09
C GLN A 543 -15.73 24.56 -0.56
N GLY A 544 -16.82 25.14 -0.03
CA GLY A 544 -17.30 24.94 1.35
C GLY A 544 -16.66 25.80 2.45
N TRP A 545 -15.55 26.48 2.18
CA TRP A 545 -14.75 27.17 3.22
C TRP A 545 -15.41 28.39 3.89
N SER A 546 -16.24 29.12 3.15
CA SER A 546 -16.89 30.36 3.64
C SER A 546 -18.42 30.30 3.63
N THR A 547 -19.00 29.12 3.38
CA THR A 547 -20.45 28.96 3.24
C THR A 547 -21.18 29.15 4.57
N ARG A 548 -20.53 28.75 5.68
CA ARG A 548 -21.13 28.69 7.02
C ARG A 548 -20.32 29.45 8.08
N GLY A 549 -19.30 30.19 7.67
CA GLY A 549 -18.39 30.91 8.58
C GLY A 549 -17.23 31.52 7.82
N SER A 550 -16.25 32.06 8.53
CA SER A 550 -14.93 32.37 7.99
C SER A 550 -14.11 31.09 7.80
N VAL A 551 -13.06 31.18 6.97
CA VAL A 551 -12.11 30.08 6.75
C VAL A 551 -11.50 29.58 8.06
N ALA A 552 -11.20 30.50 8.98
CA ALA A 552 -10.65 30.18 10.31
C ALA A 552 -11.67 29.42 11.17
N GLU A 553 -12.93 29.85 11.20
CA GLU A 553 -13.99 29.14 11.94
C GLU A 553 -14.25 27.74 11.38
N THR A 554 -14.15 27.56 10.07
CA THR A 554 -14.27 26.24 9.43
C THR A 554 -13.08 25.33 9.79
N LEU A 555 -11.85 25.84 9.84
CA LEU A 555 -10.69 25.06 10.30
C LEU A 555 -10.79 24.70 11.77
N GLU A 556 -11.19 25.64 12.63
CA GLU A 556 -11.39 25.41 14.07
C GLU A 556 -12.42 24.30 14.32
N ALA A 557 -13.54 24.33 13.59
CA ALA A 557 -14.56 23.29 13.66
C ALA A 557 -14.06 21.92 13.16
N LEU A 558 -13.37 21.89 12.02
CA LEU A 558 -12.84 20.64 11.45
C LEU A 558 -11.81 19.97 12.37
N ILE A 559 -10.89 20.76 12.92
CA ILE A 559 -9.77 20.25 13.71
C ILE A 559 -10.24 19.92 15.13
N TYR A 560 -10.94 20.83 15.79
CA TYR A 560 -11.20 20.76 17.23
C TYR A 560 -12.68 20.68 17.60
N GLY A 561 -13.60 20.80 16.64
CA GLY A 561 -15.03 20.83 16.92
C GLY A 561 -15.49 22.11 17.64
N THR A 562 -14.68 23.16 17.63
CA THR A 562 -14.97 24.41 18.35
C THR A 562 -15.13 25.62 17.42
N GLY A 563 -15.28 26.82 18.00
CA GLY A 563 -15.43 28.08 17.27
C GLY A 563 -16.88 28.49 17.04
N SER A 564 -17.08 29.42 16.10
CA SER A 564 -18.39 30.01 15.78
C SER A 564 -18.92 29.56 14.41
N TYR A 565 -18.52 28.36 13.95
CA TYR A 565 -19.01 27.79 12.70
C TYR A 565 -20.54 27.69 12.73
N GLY A 566 -21.20 28.28 11.73
CA GLY A 566 -22.66 28.43 11.67
C GLY A 566 -23.40 27.24 11.07
N GLY A 567 -22.72 26.13 10.80
CA GLY A 567 -23.30 24.86 10.35
C GLY A 567 -23.34 23.81 11.47
N THR A 568 -23.84 22.63 11.14
CA THR A 568 -23.75 21.46 12.03
C THR A 568 -22.30 20.96 12.07
N VAL A 569 -21.86 20.55 13.26
CA VAL A 569 -20.59 19.87 13.50
C VAL A 569 -20.94 18.58 14.23
N ASP A 570 -21.18 17.52 13.46
CA ASP A 570 -21.48 16.20 14.02
C ASP A 570 -20.20 15.51 14.50
N HIS A 571 -19.08 15.80 13.82
CA HIS A 571 -17.78 15.19 14.07
C HIS A 571 -16.62 16.16 13.84
N CYS A 572 -15.48 15.89 14.47
CA CYS A 572 -14.23 16.59 14.25
C CYS A 572 -13.02 15.65 14.38
N LEU A 573 -11.85 16.07 13.89
CA LEU A 573 -10.63 15.24 13.93
C LEU A 573 -10.20 14.94 15.37
N ASN A 574 -10.33 15.89 16.29
CA ASN A 574 -9.89 15.72 17.66
C ASN A 574 -10.75 14.73 18.47
N ASP A 575 -12.01 14.52 18.09
CA ASP A 575 -12.88 13.53 18.71
C ASP A 575 -12.61 12.12 18.19
N GLU A 576 -12.24 11.98 16.90
CA GLU A 576 -11.98 10.68 16.29
C GLU A 576 -10.55 10.18 16.45
N LEU A 577 -9.57 11.07 16.42
CA LEU A 577 -8.16 10.69 16.39
C LEU A 577 -7.59 10.57 17.81
N ARG A 578 -6.71 9.60 18.00
CA ARG A 578 -6.00 9.41 19.26
C ARG A 578 -5.23 10.69 19.62
N ALA A 579 -5.29 11.09 20.89
CA ALA A 579 -4.50 12.21 21.40
C ALA A 579 -3.00 12.11 21.04
N GLY A 580 -2.41 13.27 20.72
CA GLY A 580 -1.00 13.38 20.30
C GLY A 580 -0.78 13.43 18.79
N TRP A 581 -1.85 13.36 17.99
CA TRP A 581 -1.81 13.60 16.55
C TRP A 581 -1.46 15.07 16.22
N GLN A 582 -0.97 15.33 15.01
CA GLN A 582 -0.60 16.66 14.54
C GLN A 582 -1.36 17.05 13.26
N PHE A 583 -1.63 18.35 13.10
CA PHE A 583 -2.22 18.90 11.87
C PHE A 583 -1.21 19.76 11.10
N GLY A 584 -1.12 19.53 9.80
CA GLY A 584 -0.30 20.30 8.87
C GLY A 584 -1.12 20.84 7.71
N LEU A 585 -0.96 22.13 7.42
CA LEU A 585 -1.57 22.79 6.27
C LEU A 585 -0.58 22.84 5.11
N SER A 586 -0.89 22.15 4.02
CA SER A 586 -0.29 22.41 2.72
C SER A 586 -1.04 23.56 2.05
N PRO A 587 -0.38 24.68 1.72
CA PRO A 587 -1.05 25.80 1.06
C PRO A 587 -1.78 25.36 -0.21
N ALA A 588 -3.02 25.83 -0.37
CA ALA A 588 -3.87 25.58 -1.52
C ALA A 588 -3.11 25.67 -2.85
N THR A 589 -3.44 24.79 -3.81
CA THR A 589 -2.84 24.79 -5.15
C THR A 589 -3.27 25.99 -6.01
N ARG A 590 -2.61 26.19 -7.15
CA ARG A 590 -2.97 27.21 -8.14
C ARG A 590 -4.28 26.89 -8.86
N HIS A 591 -4.92 27.92 -9.41
CA HIS A 591 -6.10 27.88 -10.28
C HIS A 591 -5.78 28.75 -11.50
N ALA A 592 -6.01 28.28 -12.73
CA ALA A 592 -5.51 29.01 -13.91
C ALA A 592 -6.31 30.28 -14.26
N GLN A 593 -7.63 30.34 -13.98
CA GLN A 593 -8.53 31.49 -14.18
C GLN A 593 -9.26 31.96 -12.91
N GLY A 594 -9.30 31.15 -11.85
CA GLY A 594 -9.97 31.47 -10.58
C GLY A 594 -9.03 31.95 -9.49
N ASN A 595 -9.60 32.28 -8.33
CA ASN A 595 -8.84 32.79 -7.19
C ASN A 595 -8.97 31.83 -5.99
N HIS A 596 -7.91 31.11 -5.63
CA HIS A 596 -7.83 30.36 -4.35
C HIS A 596 -7.28 31.20 -3.19
N GLU A 597 -6.84 32.45 -3.43
CA GLU A 597 -6.26 33.30 -2.37
C GLU A 597 -7.27 33.62 -1.26
N TYR A 598 -8.57 33.62 -1.57
CA TYR A 598 -9.61 33.87 -0.55
C TYR A 598 -9.62 32.80 0.55
N ALA A 599 -9.22 31.57 0.24
CA ALA A 599 -9.09 30.49 1.20
C ALA A 599 -7.65 30.39 1.71
N ARG A 600 -6.66 30.46 0.81
CA ARG A 600 -5.26 30.18 1.16
C ARG A 600 -4.70 31.07 2.26
N GLN A 601 -4.72 32.39 2.07
CA GLN A 601 -4.06 33.28 3.01
C GLN A 601 -4.73 33.20 4.40
N PRO A 602 -6.08 33.19 4.50
CA PRO A 602 -6.75 32.93 5.78
C PRO A 602 -6.43 31.56 6.41
N GLN A 603 -6.27 30.49 5.62
CA GLN A 603 -5.83 29.19 6.14
C GLN A 603 -4.41 29.28 6.74
N ILE A 604 -3.48 29.93 6.03
CA ILE A 604 -2.10 30.13 6.50
C ILE A 604 -2.06 30.99 7.76
N ASP A 605 -2.84 32.08 7.79
CA ASP A 605 -2.92 32.99 8.92
C ASP A 605 -3.44 32.26 10.17
N TYR A 606 -4.51 31.47 10.01
CA TYR A 606 -5.02 30.62 11.09
C TYR A 606 -3.96 29.61 11.55
N ALA A 607 -3.33 28.87 10.62
CA ALA A 607 -2.34 27.86 10.96
C ALA A 607 -1.15 28.46 11.74
N ASN A 608 -0.64 29.62 11.29
CA ASN A 608 0.41 30.34 12.01
C ASN A 608 -0.05 30.80 13.40
N ALA A 609 -1.27 31.33 13.52
CA ALA A 609 -1.82 31.79 14.80
C ALA A 609 -2.05 30.64 15.80
N ALA A 610 -2.47 29.48 15.29
CA ALA A 610 -2.69 28.27 16.07
C ALA A 610 -1.39 27.46 16.33
N GLY A 611 -0.25 27.90 15.80
CA GLY A 611 1.03 27.18 15.94
C GLY A 611 1.09 25.86 15.17
N LEU A 612 0.25 25.69 14.14
CA LEU A 612 0.22 24.51 13.28
C LEU A 612 1.32 24.59 12.23
N SER A 613 1.73 23.41 11.72
CA SER A 613 2.73 23.34 10.66
C SER A 613 2.14 23.84 9.34
N VAL A 614 2.82 24.79 8.69
CA VAL A 614 2.50 25.21 7.32
C VAL A 614 3.58 24.61 6.41
N GLY A 615 3.18 23.84 5.41
CA GLY A 615 4.08 23.21 4.45
C GLY A 615 4.60 24.15 3.37
N LEU A 616 5.33 23.58 2.42
CA LEU A 616 5.70 24.26 1.18
C LEU A 616 4.48 24.36 0.27
N PRO A 617 4.31 25.48 -0.46
CA PRO A 617 3.28 25.56 -1.48
C PRO A 617 3.47 24.50 -2.56
N VAL A 618 2.36 23.93 -3.04
CA VAL A 618 2.36 22.92 -4.11
C VAL A 618 2.02 23.55 -5.46
N SER A 619 2.20 24.86 -5.62
CA SER A 619 1.83 25.56 -6.85
C SER A 619 2.86 25.38 -7.99
N ASP A 620 3.90 24.58 -7.78
CA ASP A 620 5.06 24.37 -8.66
C ASP A 620 4.86 23.25 -9.70
N TYR A 621 3.66 23.15 -10.26
CA TYR A 621 3.34 22.20 -11.33
C TYR A 621 2.39 22.78 -12.38
N ALA A 622 2.35 22.11 -13.54
CA ALA A 622 1.53 22.50 -14.67
C ALA A 622 0.04 22.12 -14.54
N ILE A 623 -0.86 23.07 -14.77
CA ILE A 623 -2.32 22.90 -14.92
C ILE A 623 -2.65 22.92 -16.42
N THR A 624 -3.40 21.98 -17.00
CA THR A 624 -3.71 22.03 -18.45
C THR A 624 -5.15 21.66 -18.83
N THR A 625 -6.01 21.23 -17.90
CA THR A 625 -7.37 20.77 -18.24
C THR A 625 -8.41 21.91 -18.31
N LEU A 626 -9.54 21.64 -18.98
CA LEU A 626 -10.73 22.51 -19.08
C LEU A 626 -11.31 22.90 -17.72
N ASP A 627 -11.08 22.09 -16.68
CA ASP A 627 -11.63 22.29 -15.33
C ASP A 627 -10.78 23.23 -14.45
N ASP A 628 -9.64 23.70 -14.95
CA ASP A 628 -8.91 24.91 -14.50
C ASP A 628 -8.36 24.93 -13.05
N VAL A 629 -8.65 23.88 -12.27
CA VAL A 629 -8.16 23.63 -10.90
C VAL A 629 -7.40 22.32 -10.77
N HIS A 630 -7.43 21.48 -11.82
CA HIS A 630 -6.78 20.18 -11.85
C HIS A 630 -5.52 20.23 -12.72
N PRO A 631 -4.44 19.55 -12.30
CA PRO A 631 -3.21 19.47 -13.08
C PRO A 631 -3.43 18.77 -14.42
N ASP A 632 -2.43 18.89 -15.29
CA ASP A 632 -2.32 17.99 -16.44
C ASP A 632 -2.19 16.54 -16.00
N GLY A 633 -3.12 15.67 -16.45
CA GLY A 633 -3.01 14.22 -16.29
C GLY A 633 -1.72 13.63 -16.89
N ASN A 634 -1.06 14.35 -17.80
CA ASN A 634 0.15 13.96 -18.52
C ASN A 634 1.46 14.64 -18.03
N LYS A 635 1.46 15.54 -17.02
CA LYS A 635 2.68 16.26 -16.53
C LYS A 635 2.96 16.06 -15.03
N THR A 636 4.06 16.58 -14.49
CA THR A 636 4.67 16.26 -13.18
C THR A 636 3.83 16.55 -11.92
N GLY A 637 2.60 17.07 -12.02
CA GLY A 637 1.82 17.56 -10.87
C GLY A 637 1.56 16.53 -9.78
N ASN A 638 1.26 15.27 -10.12
CA ASN A 638 1.08 14.19 -9.13
C ASN A 638 2.35 13.99 -8.29
N ILE A 639 3.51 13.95 -8.96
CA ILE A 639 4.82 13.74 -8.33
C ILE A 639 5.14 14.93 -7.41
N THR A 640 4.94 16.16 -7.90
CA THR A 640 5.17 17.37 -7.11
C THR A 640 4.28 17.40 -5.87
N MET A 641 2.97 17.13 -5.99
CA MET A 641 2.05 17.07 -4.85
C MET A 641 2.50 16.05 -3.81
N GLY A 642 2.81 14.82 -4.22
CA GLY A 642 3.30 13.78 -3.32
C GLY A 642 4.57 14.20 -2.57
N ALA A 643 5.56 14.72 -3.28
CA ALA A 643 6.83 15.16 -2.68
C ALA A 643 6.63 16.33 -1.71
N ARG A 644 5.82 17.35 -2.05
CA ARG A 644 5.59 18.50 -1.16
C ARG A 644 4.78 18.13 0.09
N LEU A 645 3.80 17.22 -0.03
CA LEU A 645 3.08 16.70 1.14
C LEU A 645 3.97 15.84 2.05
N ALA A 646 4.89 15.06 1.47
CA ALA A 646 5.87 14.31 2.25
C ALA A 646 6.81 15.22 3.05
N LEU A 647 7.21 16.37 2.49
CA LEU A 647 8.01 17.36 3.22
C LEU A 647 7.25 17.99 4.38
N LEU A 648 5.94 18.26 4.22
CA LEU A 648 5.09 18.70 5.32
C LEU A 648 4.96 17.62 6.40
N ALA A 649 4.73 16.37 6.01
CA ALA A 649 4.69 15.26 6.95
C ALA A 649 6.03 15.14 7.70
N ALA A 650 7.17 15.17 7.00
CA ALA A 650 8.50 15.12 7.61
C ALA A 650 8.79 16.26 8.58
N GLN A 651 8.25 17.45 8.32
CA GLN A 651 8.31 18.57 9.26
C GLN A 651 7.55 18.25 10.55
N MET A 652 6.34 17.71 10.44
CA MET A 652 5.51 17.35 11.59
C MET A 652 6.17 16.23 12.42
N MET A 653 6.71 15.22 11.73
CA MET A 653 7.46 14.10 12.31
C MET A 653 8.78 14.54 12.98
N GLY A 654 9.25 15.77 12.74
CA GLY A 654 10.53 16.26 13.25
C GLY A 654 11.76 15.61 12.60
N VAL A 655 11.61 14.98 11.44
CA VAL A 655 12.70 14.29 10.72
C VAL A 655 13.51 15.27 9.87
N ALA A 656 12.82 16.10 9.10
CA ALA A 656 13.44 17.10 8.24
C ALA A 656 12.49 18.27 8.00
N THR A 657 13.01 19.50 8.02
CA THR A 657 12.24 20.70 7.69
C THR A 657 13.10 21.60 6.84
N PRO A 658 12.97 21.59 5.50
CA PRO A 658 13.57 22.66 4.72
C PRO A 658 12.99 23.99 5.20
N ALA A 659 13.86 24.93 5.54
CA ALA A 659 13.43 26.29 5.82
C ALA A 659 12.85 26.90 4.54
N LYS A 660 11.86 27.80 4.67
CA LYS A 660 11.18 28.38 3.52
C LYS A 660 11.98 29.54 2.93
N PRO A 661 12.53 29.43 1.72
CA PRO A 661 13.15 30.55 1.04
C PRO A 661 12.08 31.60 0.71
N HIS A 662 12.43 32.87 0.85
CA HIS A 662 11.45 33.97 0.78
C HIS A 662 12.10 35.28 0.33
N PHE A 663 11.27 36.21 -0.14
CA PHE A 663 11.72 37.54 -0.52
C PHE A 663 11.90 38.43 0.71
N THR A 664 12.98 39.23 0.72
CA THR A 664 13.34 40.08 1.87
C THR A 664 13.25 41.57 1.59
N GLY A 665 13.26 41.96 0.31
CA GLY A 665 13.16 43.37 -0.07
C GLY A 665 13.37 43.61 -1.54
N ALA A 666 13.17 44.86 -1.97
CA ALA A 666 13.40 45.31 -3.32
C ALA A 666 14.06 46.69 -3.31
N MET A 667 15.05 46.91 -4.19
CA MET A 667 15.78 48.17 -4.30
C MET A 667 15.84 48.63 -5.74
N ARG A 668 15.34 49.85 -6.00
CA ARG A 668 15.39 50.47 -7.32
C ARG A 668 16.75 51.12 -7.59
N ALA A 669 17.28 50.91 -8.79
CA ALA A 669 18.44 51.59 -9.33
C ALA A 669 18.22 51.91 -10.82
N GLY A 670 17.69 53.11 -11.10
CA GLY A 670 17.42 53.58 -12.46
C GLY A 670 16.43 52.68 -13.21
N GLY A 671 16.90 52.04 -14.28
CA GLY A 671 16.13 51.08 -15.09
C GLY A 671 15.98 49.70 -14.48
N THR A 672 16.46 49.48 -13.25
CA THR A 672 16.44 48.16 -12.60
C THR A 672 15.81 48.17 -11.21
N ILE A 673 15.26 47.04 -10.82
CA ILE A 673 14.88 46.73 -9.43
C ILE A 673 15.56 45.40 -9.05
N ALA A 674 16.39 45.43 -8.02
CA ALA A 674 16.99 44.24 -7.45
C ALA A 674 16.12 43.72 -6.29
N VAL A 675 15.61 42.50 -6.42
CA VAL A 675 14.81 41.81 -5.41
C VAL A 675 15.71 40.85 -4.65
N SER A 676 15.82 41.04 -3.34
CA SER A 676 16.62 40.20 -2.46
C SER A 676 15.84 38.95 -2.04
N VAL A 677 16.55 37.82 -2.03
CA VAL A 677 16.02 36.51 -1.64
C VAL A 677 16.82 35.98 -0.45
N SER A 678 16.12 35.45 0.54
CA SER A 678 16.71 34.67 1.64
C SER A 678 16.72 33.20 1.24
N LEU A 679 17.91 32.57 1.32
CA LEU A 679 18.16 31.17 0.98
C LEU A 679 18.63 30.42 2.25
N PRO A 680 17.71 30.12 3.17
CA PRO A 680 18.05 29.65 4.51
C PRO A 680 18.60 28.22 4.56
N ASN A 681 18.47 27.44 3.48
CA ASN A 681 18.98 26.07 3.41
C ASN A 681 20.44 26.00 2.92
N GLY A 682 21.08 27.15 2.65
CA GLY A 682 22.46 27.22 2.18
C GLY A 682 22.64 26.90 0.70
N GLY A 683 21.54 26.84 -0.06
CA GLY A 683 21.53 26.60 -1.49
C GLY A 683 21.81 27.86 -2.33
N SER A 684 21.65 27.73 -3.64
CA SER A 684 21.70 28.83 -4.60
C SER A 684 20.32 29.08 -5.19
N LEU A 685 20.08 30.31 -5.65
CA LEU A 685 18.85 30.65 -6.36
C LEU A 685 18.86 29.96 -7.74
N TYR A 686 17.78 29.24 -8.05
CA TYR A 686 17.63 28.44 -9.25
C TYR A 686 16.26 28.68 -9.90
N SER A 687 16.22 28.53 -11.22
CA SER A 687 15.01 28.46 -12.02
C SER A 687 15.33 27.67 -13.30
N PRO A 688 14.40 26.85 -13.82
CA PRO A 688 14.54 26.25 -15.14
C PRO A 688 14.70 27.29 -16.26
N ALA A 689 14.15 28.50 -16.10
CA ALA A 689 14.26 29.63 -17.02
C ALA A 689 14.91 30.85 -16.34
N PRO A 690 16.22 30.80 -16.04
CA PRO A 690 16.89 31.80 -15.18
C PRO A 690 16.93 33.20 -15.79
N THR A 691 16.68 33.36 -17.10
CA THR A 691 16.64 34.64 -17.81
C THR A 691 15.24 35.08 -18.22
N ALA A 692 14.20 34.33 -17.85
CA ALA A 692 12.82 34.57 -18.25
C ALA A 692 11.86 34.22 -17.10
N LEU A 693 12.10 34.84 -15.94
CA LEU A 693 11.29 34.61 -14.74
C LEU A 693 9.88 35.20 -14.90
N THR A 694 8.92 34.58 -14.22
CA THR A 694 7.49 34.95 -14.27
C THR A 694 6.96 35.28 -12.87
N GLY A 695 5.73 35.79 -12.78
CA GLY A 695 5.03 36.04 -11.51
C GLY A 695 5.29 37.40 -10.88
N PHE A 696 6.25 38.18 -11.38
CA PHE A 696 6.48 39.55 -10.91
C PHE A 696 5.50 40.53 -11.55
N GLN A 697 4.97 41.46 -10.76
CA GLN A 697 4.15 42.56 -11.25
C GLN A 697 4.54 43.87 -10.60
N VAL A 698 4.51 44.95 -11.38
CA VAL A 698 4.73 46.32 -10.90
C VAL A 698 3.45 47.14 -11.00
N ASP A 699 3.27 48.09 -10.07
CA ASP A 699 2.27 49.16 -10.17
C ASP A 699 2.97 50.52 -10.07
N GLU A 700 2.77 51.33 -11.10
CA GLU A 700 3.31 52.69 -11.25
C GLU A 700 2.21 53.76 -11.13
N GLY A 701 1.01 53.40 -10.63
CA GLY A 701 -0.15 54.27 -10.46
C GLY A 701 -1.32 53.97 -11.39
N SER A 702 -1.23 52.92 -12.21
CA SER A 702 -2.26 52.50 -13.18
C SER A 702 -2.77 51.08 -12.96
N GLY A 703 -2.32 50.42 -11.89
CA GLY A 703 -2.60 49.02 -11.58
C GLY A 703 -1.44 48.09 -11.91
N TRP A 704 -1.57 46.85 -11.45
CA TRP A 704 -0.54 45.81 -11.54
C TRP A 704 -0.37 45.29 -12.98
N THR A 705 0.87 45.28 -13.48
CA THR A 705 1.23 44.70 -14.77
C THR A 705 2.49 43.84 -14.68
N GLY A 706 2.52 42.72 -15.41
CA GLY A 706 3.72 41.88 -15.59
C GLY A 706 4.51 42.19 -16.87
N ALA A 707 4.19 43.30 -17.56
CA ALA A 707 4.81 43.70 -18.82
C ALA A 707 5.65 44.98 -18.70
N GLY A 708 6.52 45.24 -19.68
CA GLY A 708 7.37 46.44 -19.75
C GLY A 708 8.73 46.29 -19.07
N PHE A 709 9.07 45.08 -18.66
CA PHE A 709 10.37 44.71 -18.08
C PHE A 709 10.65 43.21 -18.30
N THR A 710 11.91 42.83 -18.09
CA THR A 710 12.37 41.43 -18.01
C THR A 710 12.81 41.11 -16.59
N ALA A 711 12.70 39.84 -16.17
CA ALA A 711 13.16 39.38 -14.86
C ALA A 711 14.14 38.20 -15.03
N ALA A 712 15.29 38.29 -14.38
CA ALA A 712 16.35 37.27 -14.45
C ALA A 712 17.06 37.07 -13.11
N ILE A 713 17.60 35.88 -12.88
CA ILE A 713 18.48 35.58 -11.76
C ILE A 713 19.80 36.33 -11.94
N ASN A 714 20.25 37.02 -10.89
CA ASN A 714 21.54 37.68 -10.82
C ASN A 714 22.20 37.34 -9.47
N GLY A 715 23.04 36.31 -9.45
CA GLY A 715 23.54 35.71 -8.21
C GLY A 715 22.39 35.14 -7.39
N ASN A 716 22.28 35.53 -6.11
CA ASN A 716 21.19 35.12 -5.21
C ASN A 716 20.07 36.17 -5.12
N ALA A 717 19.94 37.02 -6.14
CA ALA A 717 18.88 38.02 -6.26
C ALA A 717 18.16 37.88 -7.60
N VAL A 718 17.01 38.52 -7.72
CA VAL A 718 16.31 38.67 -8.99
C VAL A 718 16.47 40.11 -9.46
N LEU A 719 16.83 40.31 -10.72
CA LEU A 719 16.96 41.62 -11.34
C LEU A 719 15.81 41.83 -12.34
N LEU A 720 14.93 42.77 -12.03
CA LEU A 720 13.94 43.29 -12.97
C LEU A 720 14.59 44.42 -13.77
N THR A 721 14.60 44.32 -15.09
CA THR A 721 15.18 45.32 -16.01
C THR A 721 14.11 45.87 -16.92
N ARG A 722 13.87 47.18 -16.85
CA ARG A 722 12.88 47.88 -17.67
C ARG A 722 13.27 47.85 -19.15
N ASP A 723 12.30 47.65 -20.03
CA ASP A 723 12.54 47.58 -21.48
C ASP A 723 13.03 48.93 -22.03
N SER A 724 12.57 50.03 -21.44
CA SER A 724 13.05 51.38 -21.73
C SER A 724 12.87 52.32 -20.54
N GLY A 725 13.84 53.23 -20.33
CA GLY A 725 13.77 54.25 -19.29
C GLY A 725 14.07 53.73 -17.87
N ALA A 726 13.64 54.50 -16.86
CA ALA A 726 13.82 54.18 -15.44
C ALA A 726 12.47 53.81 -14.81
N PHE A 727 12.46 52.92 -13.81
CA PHE A 727 11.28 52.75 -12.95
C PHE A 727 11.02 54.06 -12.16
N PRO A 728 9.78 54.55 -12.03
CA PRO A 728 9.46 55.70 -11.19
C PRO A 728 9.83 55.43 -9.74
N ALA A 729 10.04 56.49 -8.95
CA ALA A 729 10.16 56.32 -7.51
C ALA A 729 8.78 55.96 -6.92
N GLY A 730 8.74 55.04 -5.95
CA GLY A 730 7.48 54.58 -5.36
C GLY A 730 6.77 53.51 -6.17
N THR A 731 7.41 52.94 -7.20
CA THR A 731 6.89 51.74 -7.88
C THR A 731 6.65 50.64 -6.86
N GLN A 732 5.43 50.13 -6.83
CA GLN A 732 5.09 48.97 -6.05
C GLN A 732 5.44 47.71 -6.84
N LEU A 733 5.91 46.69 -6.15
CA LEU A 733 6.28 45.41 -6.70
C LEU A 733 5.59 44.32 -5.88
N ARG A 734 5.09 43.28 -6.56
CA ARG A 734 4.60 42.06 -5.91
C ARG A 734 5.05 40.83 -6.68
N TYR A 735 5.09 39.71 -5.97
CA TYR A 735 5.27 38.40 -6.56
C TYR A 735 4.00 37.58 -6.37
N LEU A 736 3.48 37.05 -7.48
CA LEU A 736 2.35 36.13 -7.49
C LEU A 736 2.88 34.74 -7.13
N ALA A 737 2.89 34.41 -5.84
CA ALA A 737 3.33 33.11 -5.32
C ALA A 737 2.61 31.90 -5.93
N ASN A 738 1.52 32.19 -6.60
CA ASN A 738 0.57 31.27 -7.16
C ASN A 738 0.53 31.36 -8.68
N GLY A 739 1.57 31.86 -9.32
CA GLY A 739 1.65 32.04 -10.77
C GLY A 739 0.71 33.11 -11.32
N GLU A 740 0.92 33.45 -12.59
CA GLU A 740 0.03 34.35 -13.34
C GLU A 740 -1.28 33.62 -13.71
N THR A 741 -2.38 34.38 -13.77
CA THR A 741 -3.63 33.90 -14.37
C THR A 741 -3.47 33.82 -15.88
N ARG A 742 -4.05 32.80 -16.50
CA ARG A 742 -4.03 32.63 -17.96
C ARG A 742 -5.33 32.03 -18.46
N ASN A 743 -5.52 32.03 -19.78
CA ASN A 743 -6.66 31.32 -20.36
C ASN A 743 -6.51 29.81 -20.14
N GLY A 744 -7.62 29.12 -19.83
CA GLY A 744 -7.66 27.66 -19.82
C GLY A 744 -7.21 27.09 -21.16
N LEU A 745 -6.56 25.93 -21.14
CA LEU A 745 -5.97 25.24 -22.31
C LEU A 745 -4.73 25.88 -22.96
N ASP A 746 -4.26 27.04 -22.51
CA ASP A 746 -2.96 27.58 -22.97
C ASP A 746 -1.81 26.85 -22.27
N GLY A 747 -1.40 25.71 -22.83
CA GLY A 747 -0.30 24.91 -22.31
C GLY A 747 1.08 25.55 -22.48
N THR A 748 1.26 26.45 -23.46
CA THR A 748 2.54 27.12 -23.68
C THR A 748 2.79 28.15 -22.59
N ASP A 749 1.77 28.95 -22.28
CA ASP A 749 1.86 29.93 -21.20
C ASP A 749 1.98 29.26 -19.83
N GLU A 750 1.33 28.11 -19.65
CA GLU A 750 1.54 27.27 -18.47
C GLU A 750 2.99 26.84 -18.29
N ASP A 751 3.61 26.29 -19.33
CA ASP A 751 4.99 25.80 -19.28
C ASP A 751 5.96 26.96 -19.03
N ARG A 752 5.68 28.15 -19.56
CA ARG A 752 6.41 29.39 -19.26
C ARG A 752 6.28 29.78 -17.78
N ILE A 753 5.07 29.73 -17.21
CA ILE A 753 4.85 30.07 -15.80
C ILE A 753 5.66 29.12 -14.90
N VAL A 754 5.52 27.80 -15.08
CA VAL A 754 6.19 26.79 -14.24
C VAL A 754 7.71 26.85 -14.40
N SER A 755 8.22 27.00 -15.62
CA SER A 755 9.67 27.10 -15.86
C SER A 755 10.28 28.40 -15.33
N GLY A 756 9.51 29.48 -15.23
CA GLY A 756 9.94 30.76 -14.67
C GLY A 756 9.87 30.86 -13.15
N MET A 757 9.43 29.80 -12.45
CA MET A 757 9.40 29.78 -10.98
C MET A 757 10.81 29.72 -10.37
N LEU A 758 10.91 30.19 -9.13
CA LEU A 758 12.16 30.30 -8.39
C LEU A 758 12.24 29.24 -7.29
N TYR A 759 13.45 28.71 -7.10
CA TYR A 759 13.75 27.70 -6.09
C TYR A 759 15.09 28.00 -5.42
N GLU A 760 15.24 27.56 -4.18
CA GLU A 760 16.55 27.35 -3.56
C GLU A 760 16.97 25.91 -3.83
N THR A 761 18.14 25.69 -4.45
CA THR A 761 18.66 24.33 -4.66
C THR A 761 18.78 23.59 -3.34
N TRP A 762 18.24 22.38 -3.24
CA TRP A 762 18.29 21.58 -2.03
C TRP A 762 18.43 20.09 -2.36
N ALA A 763 19.44 19.44 -1.80
CA ALA A 763 19.80 18.06 -2.14
C ALA A 763 18.75 17.03 -1.70
N GLY A 764 17.91 17.38 -0.72
CA GLY A 764 16.84 16.50 -0.22
C GLY A 764 15.62 16.44 -1.13
N ASP A 765 15.52 17.26 -2.18
CA ASP A 765 14.36 17.28 -3.08
C ASP A 765 14.47 16.22 -4.18
N ILE A 766 13.56 15.24 -4.19
CA ILE A 766 13.57 14.17 -5.20
C ILE A 766 13.21 14.66 -6.61
N LEU A 767 12.65 15.87 -6.72
CA LEU A 767 12.30 16.49 -8.00
C LEU A 767 13.52 17.12 -8.67
N GLY A 768 14.60 17.36 -7.91
CA GLY A 768 15.79 18.07 -8.39
C GLY A 768 15.56 19.55 -8.69
N LEU A 769 14.43 20.12 -8.24
CA LEU A 769 14.10 21.54 -8.43
C LEU A 769 14.60 22.38 -7.25
N GLY A 770 14.55 21.82 -6.04
CA GLY A 770 14.81 22.50 -4.79
C GLY A 770 13.54 22.96 -4.08
N VAL A 771 13.69 23.88 -3.13
CA VAL A 771 12.61 24.41 -2.30
C VAL A 771 12.04 25.68 -2.95
N PRO A 772 10.73 25.77 -3.24
CA PRO A 772 10.15 26.94 -3.88
C PRO A 772 10.41 28.24 -3.09
N VAL A 773 10.88 29.28 -3.78
CA VAL A 773 11.11 30.63 -3.21
C VAL A 773 9.81 31.42 -3.33
N LEU A 774 9.09 31.58 -2.23
CA LEU A 774 7.76 32.17 -2.24
C LEU A 774 7.52 33.03 -1.00
N GLY A 775 6.67 34.05 -1.15
CA GLY A 775 6.16 34.82 -0.03
C GLY A 775 7.22 35.61 0.75
N SER A 776 6.92 35.85 2.02
CA SER A 776 7.75 36.65 2.93
C SER A 776 7.66 36.16 4.36
N VAL A 777 8.47 36.75 5.25
CA VAL A 777 8.36 36.54 6.70
C VAL A 777 7.73 37.77 7.33
N SER A 778 6.59 37.60 8.01
CA SER A 778 5.87 38.64 8.73
C SER A 778 5.65 38.19 10.17
N GLY A 779 6.05 39.02 11.14
CA GLY A 779 5.93 38.66 12.57
C GLY A 779 6.70 37.39 12.97
N GLY A 780 7.73 37.00 12.21
CA GLY A 780 8.49 35.77 12.43
C GLY A 780 7.88 34.51 11.79
N ALA A 781 6.69 34.60 11.19
CA ALA A 781 6.03 33.52 10.50
C ALA A 781 6.07 33.70 8.97
N TRP A 782 6.08 32.60 8.24
CA TRP A 782 6.01 32.65 6.78
C TRP A 782 4.57 32.93 6.31
N VAL A 783 4.43 33.81 5.32
CA VAL A 783 3.15 34.13 4.65
C VAL A 783 3.30 34.00 3.14
N SER A 784 2.23 33.64 2.43
CA SER A 784 2.29 33.43 0.97
C SER A 784 2.48 34.72 0.16
N GLY A 785 2.05 35.87 0.68
CA GLY A 785 2.17 37.15 -0.01
C GLY A 785 3.55 37.79 0.14
N TRP A 786 4.01 38.46 -0.92
CA TRP A 786 5.09 39.43 -0.85
C TRP A 786 4.80 40.65 -1.73
N SER A 787 4.98 41.83 -1.15
CA SER A 787 5.00 43.10 -1.87
C SER A 787 6.04 44.05 -1.26
N ALA A 788 6.50 44.98 -2.08
CA ALA A 788 7.48 46.00 -1.69
C ALA A 788 7.20 47.32 -2.41
N VAL A 789 7.67 48.43 -1.83
CA VAL A 789 7.70 49.75 -2.46
C VAL A 789 9.17 50.12 -2.67
N THR A 790 9.53 50.58 -3.87
CA THR A 790 10.93 50.74 -4.33
C THR A 790 11.41 52.16 -4.55
#